data_AF-A0A3D6C7E9-F1
#
_entry.id   AF-A0A3D6C7E9-F1
#
_cell.length_a   1.000
_cell.length_b   1.000
_cell.length_c   1.000
_cell.angle_alpha   90.00
_cell.angle_beta   90.00
_cell.angle_gamma   90.00
#
_symmetry.space_group_name_H-M   'P 1'
#
loop_
_entity.id
_entity.type
_entity.pdbx_description
1 polymer ?
#
loop_
_entity_poly.entity_id
_entity_poly.type
_entity_poly.pdbx_seq_one_letter_code
_entity_poly.pdbx_strand_id
1 'polypeptide(L)'
;MNHLLKSCLIFVILCLSSLGHASQVSPADLTAEEKAFLRLHPVITLGSDANWSPYVIKNADGTVTGYDKDVLDLVNERTGANFQLVAGTWKQMLDRATSRDIDGLSTSAVHKSREAEFNFSNIYISTQRLLAVSTTNPQNITSVDDLAGKRIGYQEKNLFDKKLVSRFTSSTIVPLASLEEILQHLITGKIDATVGSHALIYLASSRGLPYVKIADYIPDSRLDLVFSIRKDWPLAVSILNKGLAAIEEEKSALRKKWFFAPAPAPSEDTYAPLNLSKEEQDWLAAKPYLSVMSLQNFHPFNFRKHDIPMGYSIDMVKRFGKMLDKEIRFIKKPWNAQLEMLKQGKLDLIPHLAVTEERKAFAEYTDFIHLTFMIGFAVHKDREINSMADLTGKPLAVVNGYYLHRHLEKNFPEIPLLPVKSTEEAIDAVARGNAFAVVDNIPTLNYFIQEKWLGNLKIASVSDFGLPLETRLPMGVTKGNTHLISILEKANAAVPIDQVTTLRRTWMLPDHNRTIALSREEKAYLRKKKRITMCIDPNWMPFEANEKGRHTGMTADYIQLMQQAIGIPIEFIPTTTWTESIEMGMARKCDIFALVMETPERRSYLDFTTPYFKTPLVIATQLHVSRISDIRDVADRRIGIAKGYAYGELLRKKYPDMQLIDTDSVTDGLNRVEKGTLFGFIGTHAALGYHIQKTYFGQLKIAGKFNEIWELGVGTRNDEPLLKSVFNKAIAAIPEEEHRRILNQWIVVGSGDTSDNTLSKSDKTFIKAHPVIRFRVSPNRPPFEMIRDGKAAGLAVDYINAIAERTGFTPRYVASDKPISDAYETIANDRTEFDTLAFSVKSKEREKRFAYGDAFMSYPMMIIAHKDSPYIGKTADLNNKRVAVEKGFLTNTWLNRDYPKIRIVPVNDTKAALTMVNEGQVDAYVGNIAVANYMMTHGNLRHLKIVAPSDYGNVQYRFIAPKEWPELISILNKGYRSLSPEFHTLTQQKWFSVQMVERVDYRLLWQGAAAAGLIVAWILWWNRKLFAQKEKTEKALTQLQAAQVELEEKNQMLENLSVTDQLTGLYNRLKLDAVLEEEFQRSKRYGNVFGVIMTDIDHFKRVNDTYGHQAGDMVLTGFAALLKNNVRTVDTVGRWGGEEFLIICPETDRDGLVHVAENLRRVIADHTFETVEQITASFGATLYGGQPTVDAMVSRADEALYVSKENGRNKVTLKT
;
A
#
# COMPACT_ATOMS: atom_id res chain seq x y z
N MET A 1 -42.62 25.96 -8.40
CA MET A 1 -41.55 26.97 -8.30
C MET A 1 -41.54 27.78 -6.99
N ASN A 2 -42.55 27.71 -6.10
CA ASN A 2 -42.49 28.34 -4.76
C ASN A 2 -42.28 27.39 -3.57
N HIS A 3 -42.21 26.06 -3.80
CA HIS A 3 -41.87 25.07 -2.76
C HIS A 3 -40.39 24.65 -2.76
N LEU A 4 -39.66 24.86 -3.87
CA LEU A 4 -38.21 24.60 -3.96
C LEU A 4 -37.36 25.72 -3.34
N LEU A 5 -37.89 26.95 -3.24
CA LEU A 5 -37.19 28.09 -2.63
C LEU A 5 -37.27 28.12 -1.09
N LYS A 6 -38.25 27.45 -0.48
CA LYS A 6 -38.36 27.36 1.00
C LYS A 6 -37.54 26.24 1.62
N SER A 7 -37.24 25.16 0.88
CA SER A 7 -36.37 24.08 1.36
C SER A 7 -34.87 24.45 1.29
N CYS A 8 -34.45 25.32 0.36
CA CYS A 8 -33.07 25.82 0.30
C CYS A 8 -32.74 26.81 1.44
N LEU A 9 -33.71 27.55 1.97
CA LEU A 9 -33.45 28.55 3.02
C LEU A 9 -33.29 27.91 4.43
N ILE A 10 -33.91 26.75 4.67
CA ILE A 10 -33.76 26.01 5.94
C ILE A 10 -32.46 25.18 5.96
N PHE A 11 -31.97 24.74 4.80
CA PHE A 11 -30.68 24.05 4.68
C PHE A 11 -29.49 25.01 4.79
N VAL A 12 -29.62 26.26 4.34
CA VAL A 12 -28.57 27.28 4.49
C VAL A 12 -28.45 27.79 5.94
N ILE A 13 -29.53 27.78 6.73
CA ILE A 13 -29.51 28.19 8.14
C ILE A 13 -29.02 27.05 9.07
N LEU A 14 -29.16 25.78 8.68
CA LEU A 14 -28.58 24.63 9.41
C LEU A 14 -27.14 24.29 8.99
N CYS A 15 -26.65 24.77 7.84
CA CYS A 15 -25.25 24.66 7.43
C CYS A 15 -24.36 25.86 7.86
N LEU A 16 -24.92 26.86 8.54
CA LEU A 16 -24.18 28.02 9.08
C LEU A 16 -23.87 27.93 10.59
N SER A 17 -24.07 26.76 11.22
CA SER A 17 -23.77 26.53 12.65
C SER A 17 -22.70 25.46 12.93
N SER A 18 -21.90 25.04 11.94
CA SER A 18 -20.81 24.07 12.17
C SER A 18 -19.47 24.38 11.47
N LEU A 19 -19.30 25.58 10.91
CA LEU A 19 -18.01 26.05 10.39
C LEU A 19 -17.50 27.23 11.24
N GLY A 20 -16.92 26.87 12.38
CA GLY A 20 -16.41 27.83 13.36
C GLY A 20 -15.71 27.17 14.54
N HIS A 21 -14.86 26.18 14.30
CA HIS A 21 -13.78 25.86 15.24
C HIS A 21 -12.45 26.10 14.51
N ALA A 22 -12.14 27.38 14.27
CA ALA A 22 -10.76 27.78 14.47
C ALA A 22 -10.44 27.44 15.93
N SER A 23 -9.32 26.81 16.23
CA SER A 23 -8.83 26.80 17.62
C SER A 23 -8.74 28.26 18.03
N GLN A 24 -9.70 28.76 18.82
CA GLN A 24 -9.56 30.03 19.48
C GLN A 24 -8.29 29.89 20.31
N VAL A 25 -7.28 30.69 19.98
CA VAL A 25 -6.17 30.93 20.88
C VAL A 25 -6.80 31.54 22.12
N SER A 26 -6.93 30.77 23.20
CA SER A 26 -7.45 31.28 24.46
C SER A 26 -6.40 32.23 25.04
N PRO A 27 -6.65 33.55 25.08
CA PRO A 27 -5.74 34.47 25.74
C PRO A 27 -5.67 34.14 27.24
N ALA A 28 -4.52 34.36 27.86
CA ALA A 28 -4.38 34.25 29.30
C ALA A 28 -5.25 35.31 30.00
N ASP A 29 -6.03 34.90 30.98
CA ASP A 29 -6.95 35.80 31.68
C ASP A 29 -6.21 36.72 32.67
N LEU A 30 -5.86 37.92 32.21
CA LEU A 30 -5.15 38.92 33.00
C LEU A 30 -6.09 39.89 33.73
N THR A 31 -5.78 40.18 35.01
CA THR A 31 -6.52 41.16 35.82
C THR A 31 -6.28 42.60 35.33
N ALA A 32 -7.06 43.55 35.83
CA ALA A 32 -6.90 44.96 35.48
C ALA A 32 -5.52 45.50 35.91
N GLU A 33 -5.02 45.06 37.07
CA GLU A 33 -3.73 45.42 37.64
C GLU A 33 -2.58 44.86 36.81
N GLU A 34 -2.69 43.62 36.33
CA GLU A 34 -1.69 43.00 35.45
C GLU A 34 -1.63 43.68 34.08
N LYS A 35 -2.78 44.04 33.52
CA LYS A 35 -2.85 44.83 32.27
C LYS A 35 -2.27 46.24 32.43
N ALA A 36 -2.51 46.89 33.58
CA ALA A 36 -1.90 48.17 33.90
C ALA A 36 -0.38 48.05 34.08
N PHE A 37 0.08 46.99 34.73
CA PHE A 37 1.51 46.68 34.89
C PHE A 37 2.22 46.54 33.53
N LEU A 38 1.65 45.80 32.58
CA LEU A 38 2.23 45.66 31.23
C LEU A 38 2.29 46.97 30.45
N ARG A 39 1.37 47.90 30.69
CA ARG A 39 1.42 49.25 30.08
C ARG A 39 2.55 50.10 30.66
N LEU A 40 2.84 49.95 31.96
CA LEU A 40 3.94 50.66 32.64
C LEU A 40 5.31 50.02 32.37
N HIS A 41 5.34 48.71 32.06
CA HIS A 41 6.54 47.93 31.80
C HIS A 41 6.48 47.27 30.41
N PRO A 42 6.66 48.05 29.32
CA PRO A 42 6.47 47.58 27.95
C PRO A 42 7.55 46.60 27.45
N VAL A 43 8.63 46.42 28.21
CA VAL A 43 9.70 45.45 27.97
C VAL A 43 10.15 44.89 29.31
N ILE A 44 10.27 43.56 29.42
CA ILE A 44 10.78 42.88 30.61
C ILE A 44 11.95 42.00 30.17
N THR A 45 13.17 42.29 30.61
CA THR A 45 14.39 41.65 30.11
C THR A 45 14.88 40.56 31.06
N LEU A 46 15.04 39.34 30.57
CA LEU A 46 15.59 38.21 31.31
C LEU A 46 16.98 37.84 30.78
N GLY A 47 17.90 37.51 31.67
CA GLY A 47 19.25 37.07 31.33
C GLY A 47 19.43 35.55 31.45
N SER A 48 20.27 34.96 30.61
CA SER A 48 20.71 33.57 30.79
C SER A 48 22.13 33.33 30.28
N ASP A 49 22.69 32.16 30.61
CA ASP A 49 24.01 31.75 30.16
C ASP A 49 24.01 31.40 28.66
N ALA A 50 24.93 31.99 27.90
CA ALA A 50 25.08 31.77 26.46
C ALA A 50 25.50 30.34 26.07
N ASN A 51 25.99 29.55 27.03
CA ASN A 51 26.47 28.18 26.81
C ASN A 51 25.46 27.10 27.25
N TRP A 52 24.19 27.46 27.44
CA TRP A 52 23.12 26.54 27.84
C TRP A 52 22.31 26.00 26.66
N SER A 53 22.95 25.61 25.55
CA SER A 53 22.27 24.96 24.44
C SER A 53 21.63 23.62 24.88
N PRO A 54 20.43 23.23 24.42
CA PRO A 54 19.55 23.95 23.48
C PRO A 54 18.52 24.88 24.17
N TYR A 55 18.66 25.14 25.48
CA TYR A 55 17.79 26.08 26.21
C TYR A 55 17.98 27.51 25.74
N VAL A 56 19.24 27.93 25.62
CA VAL A 56 19.65 29.26 25.15
C VAL A 56 20.83 29.09 24.19
N ILE A 57 20.70 29.64 22.99
CA ILE A 57 21.69 29.63 21.92
C ILE A 57 21.90 31.06 21.48
N LYS A 58 23.12 31.56 21.64
CA LYS A 58 23.53 32.85 21.12
C LYS A 58 24.07 32.68 19.70
N ASN A 59 23.37 33.22 18.72
CA ASN A 59 23.78 33.18 17.32
C ASN A 59 24.93 34.17 17.06
N ALA A 60 25.64 33.98 15.94
CA ALA A 60 26.78 34.82 15.55
C ALA A 60 26.40 36.29 15.32
N ASP A 61 25.15 36.57 14.95
CA ASP A 61 24.59 37.92 14.78
C ASP A 61 24.16 38.58 16.11
N GLY A 62 24.35 37.90 17.24
CA GLY A 62 23.99 38.38 18.57
C GLY A 62 22.54 38.09 18.98
N THR A 63 21.71 37.52 18.10
CA THR A 63 20.34 37.09 18.44
C THR A 63 20.35 35.87 19.35
N VAL A 64 19.27 35.72 20.13
CA VAL A 64 19.08 34.57 21.02
C VAL A 64 17.96 33.68 20.49
N THR A 65 18.26 32.41 20.28
CA THR A 65 17.30 31.33 19.97
C THR A 65 17.39 30.24 21.03
N GLY A 66 16.46 29.27 21.04
CA GLY A 66 16.48 28.17 22.00
C GLY A 66 15.12 27.92 22.65
N TYR A 67 15.03 26.86 23.45
CA TYR A 67 13.79 26.47 24.11
C TYR A 67 13.21 27.58 25.00
N ASP A 68 14.05 28.26 25.79
CA ASP A 68 13.60 29.32 26.69
C ASP A 68 13.04 30.52 25.91
N LYS A 69 13.65 30.84 24.76
CA LYS A 69 13.19 31.90 23.88
C LYS A 69 11.82 31.58 23.28
N ASP A 70 11.64 30.37 22.76
CA ASP A 70 10.36 29.93 22.18
C ASP A 70 9.25 29.86 23.24
N VAL A 71 9.56 29.46 24.47
CA VAL A 71 8.61 29.47 25.59
C VAL A 71 8.17 30.90 25.90
N LEU A 72 9.11 31.85 26.00
CA LEU A 72 8.78 33.25 26.24
C LEU A 72 7.98 33.87 25.10
N ASP A 73 8.25 33.49 23.84
CA ASP A 73 7.48 33.97 22.69
C ASP A 73 6.01 33.55 22.75
N LEU A 74 5.75 32.28 23.11
CA LEU A 74 4.37 31.82 23.30
C LEU A 74 3.72 32.48 24.53
N VAL A 75 4.45 32.67 25.62
CA VAL A 75 3.95 33.41 26.79
C VAL A 75 3.58 34.85 26.42
N ASN A 76 4.41 35.53 25.64
CA ASN A 76 4.13 36.86 25.11
C ASN A 76 2.88 36.86 24.23
N GLU A 77 2.74 35.88 23.34
CA GLU A 77 1.56 35.72 22.47
C GLU A 77 0.26 35.54 23.29
N ARG A 78 0.30 34.74 24.36
CA ARG A 78 -0.89 34.45 25.19
C ARG A 78 -1.25 35.58 26.16
N THR A 79 -0.27 36.38 26.60
CA THR A 79 -0.48 37.39 27.66
C THR A 79 -0.47 38.84 27.14
N GLY A 80 0.06 39.09 25.94
CA GLY A 80 0.35 40.45 25.46
C GLY A 80 1.53 41.11 26.16
N ALA A 81 2.31 40.36 26.94
CA ALA A 81 3.57 40.81 27.53
C ALA A 81 4.70 40.86 26.48
N ASN A 82 5.84 41.42 26.88
CA ASN A 82 7.04 41.51 26.05
C ASN A 82 8.28 41.13 26.87
N PHE A 83 8.33 39.87 27.27
CA PHE A 83 9.51 39.26 27.85
C PHE A 83 10.57 39.06 26.77
N GLN A 84 11.76 39.62 26.98
CA GLN A 84 12.91 39.50 26.10
C GLN A 84 14.03 38.72 26.78
N LEU A 85 14.86 38.04 25.99
CA LEU A 85 15.94 37.21 26.49
C LEU A 85 17.29 37.70 25.98
N VAL A 86 18.24 37.91 26.89
CA VAL A 86 19.64 38.26 26.58
C VAL A 86 20.60 37.20 27.11
N ALA A 87 21.69 36.95 26.39
CA ALA A 87 22.65 35.89 26.70
C ALA A 87 24.07 36.43 26.99
N GLY A 88 24.65 35.99 28.11
CA GLY A 88 26.02 36.31 28.55
C GLY A 88 26.59 35.20 29.43
N THR A 89 27.60 35.46 30.28
CA THR A 89 27.99 34.46 31.29
C THR A 89 27.00 34.45 32.45
N TRP A 90 26.75 33.30 33.10
CA TRP A 90 25.81 33.23 34.23
C TRP A 90 26.10 34.27 35.32
N LYS A 91 27.38 34.45 35.68
CA LYS A 91 27.78 35.45 36.69
C LYS A 91 27.40 36.88 36.26
N GLN A 92 27.69 37.26 35.01
CA GLN A 92 27.33 38.58 34.50
C GLN A 92 25.81 38.80 34.47
N MET A 93 25.02 37.79 34.09
CA MET A 93 23.57 37.93 34.07
C MET A 93 23.01 38.03 35.48
N LEU A 94 23.53 37.24 36.42
CA LEU A 94 23.15 37.31 37.83
C LEU A 94 23.49 38.69 38.42
N ASP A 95 24.71 39.19 38.23
CA ASP A 95 25.14 40.51 38.71
C ASP A 95 24.23 41.61 38.15
N ARG A 96 23.89 41.55 36.85
CA ARG A 96 22.96 42.49 36.20
C ARG A 96 21.52 42.38 36.72
N ALA A 97 21.06 41.18 37.06
CA ALA A 97 19.71 40.97 37.60
C ALA A 97 19.60 41.46 39.05
N THR A 98 20.68 41.31 39.83
CA THR A 98 20.79 41.81 41.21
C THR A 98 20.95 43.34 41.23
N SER A 99 21.73 43.93 40.31
CA SER A 99 21.84 45.40 40.14
C SER A 99 20.61 46.06 39.53
N ARG A 100 19.63 45.26 39.05
CA ARG A 100 18.41 45.69 38.35
C ARG A 100 18.65 46.29 36.95
N ASP A 101 19.78 45.97 36.31
CA ASP A 101 20.04 46.29 34.90
C ASP A 101 19.24 45.40 33.93
N ILE A 102 18.77 44.25 34.43
CA ILE A 102 17.77 43.38 33.79
C ILE A 102 16.76 42.95 34.86
N ASP A 103 15.58 42.53 34.42
CA ASP A 103 14.42 42.34 35.29
C ASP A 103 14.34 40.93 35.89
N GLY A 104 15.17 40.02 35.41
CA GLY A 104 15.17 38.64 35.86
C GLY A 104 16.15 37.73 35.14
N LEU A 105 16.00 36.43 35.38
CA LEU A 105 16.82 35.36 34.82
C LEU A 105 15.95 34.28 34.22
N SER A 106 16.35 33.76 33.07
CA SER A 106 15.84 32.50 32.54
C SER A 106 16.71 31.34 33.01
N THR A 107 16.22 30.11 32.85
CA THR A 107 17.03 28.92 33.10
C THR A 107 17.54 28.84 34.55
N SER A 108 16.79 29.44 35.48
CA SER A 108 17.15 29.55 36.89
C SER A 108 16.61 28.35 37.67
N ALA A 109 17.29 27.98 38.75
CA ALA A 109 16.82 26.98 39.70
C ALA A 109 16.44 27.66 41.02
N VAL A 110 15.38 27.16 41.65
CA VAL A 110 14.95 27.66 42.97
C VAL A 110 16.02 27.31 44.00
N HIS A 111 16.59 28.33 44.64
CA HIS A 111 17.61 28.18 45.67
C HIS A 111 17.37 29.17 46.80
N LYS A 112 17.39 28.70 48.05
CA LYS A 112 17.07 29.51 49.25
C LYS A 112 17.84 30.83 49.32
N SER A 113 19.11 30.84 48.91
CA SER A 113 19.94 32.05 48.93
C SER A 113 19.50 33.13 47.92
N ARG A 114 18.64 32.80 46.94
CA ARG A 114 18.15 33.73 45.91
C ARG A 114 16.71 34.19 46.15
N GLU A 115 16.00 33.58 47.12
CA GLU A 115 14.63 33.97 47.50
C GLU A 115 14.56 35.39 48.07
N ALA A 116 15.67 35.92 48.59
CA ALA A 116 15.78 37.29 49.07
C ALA A 116 15.67 38.33 47.93
N GLU A 117 16.12 38.00 46.72
CA GLU A 117 16.25 38.96 45.61
C GLU A 117 15.24 38.76 44.47
N PHE A 118 14.66 37.56 44.36
CA PHE A 118 13.80 37.15 43.26
C PHE A 118 12.50 36.45 43.71
N ASN A 119 11.46 36.61 42.89
CA ASN A 119 10.29 35.75 42.83
C ASN A 119 10.47 34.74 41.69
N PHE A 120 9.85 33.57 41.81
CA PHE A 120 10.02 32.47 40.85
C PHE A 120 8.69 32.11 40.19
N SER A 121 8.76 31.82 38.89
CA SER A 121 7.63 31.27 38.14
C SER A 121 7.35 29.81 38.52
N ASN A 122 6.24 29.29 38.00
CA ASN A 122 6.01 27.86 37.88
C ASN A 122 7.12 27.22 37.04
N ILE A 123 7.36 25.94 37.30
CA ILE A 123 8.34 25.14 36.57
C ILE A 123 7.90 25.05 35.11
N TYR A 124 8.77 25.47 34.19
CA TYR A 124 8.46 25.43 32.75
C TYR A 124 9.18 24.27 32.04
N ILE A 125 10.22 23.71 32.66
CA ILE A 125 10.85 22.45 32.27
C ILE A 125 11.64 21.87 33.45
N SER A 126 11.64 20.54 33.58
CA SER A 126 12.51 19.80 34.49
C SER A 126 13.57 19.07 33.68
N THR A 127 14.82 19.11 34.13
CA THR A 127 15.91 18.33 33.55
C THR A 127 16.61 17.51 34.62
N GLN A 128 17.20 16.39 34.24
CA GLN A 128 18.01 15.55 35.11
C GLN A 128 19.39 15.39 34.47
N ARG A 129 20.45 15.19 35.27
CA ARG A 129 21.76 14.85 34.70
C ARG A 129 21.72 13.42 34.20
N LEU A 130 22.30 13.24 33.03
CA LEU A 130 22.40 11.96 32.36
C LEU A 130 23.80 11.40 32.53
N LEU A 131 23.87 10.08 32.67
CA LEU A 131 25.09 9.32 32.51
C LEU A 131 25.20 8.97 31.03
N ALA A 132 26.18 9.54 30.32
CA ALA A 132 26.42 9.26 28.91
C ALA A 132 27.66 8.39 28.74
N VAL A 133 27.56 7.47 27.79
CA VAL A 133 28.63 6.56 27.39
C VAL A 133 28.79 6.58 25.87
N SER A 134 29.91 6.11 25.36
CA SER A 134 30.05 5.85 23.93
C SER A 134 29.02 4.81 23.46
N THR A 135 28.51 4.90 22.24
CA THR A 135 27.51 3.94 21.72
C THR A 135 27.98 2.50 21.77
N THR A 136 29.27 2.27 21.54
CA THR A 136 29.92 0.95 21.65
C THR A 136 29.94 0.42 23.09
N ASN A 137 29.87 1.31 24.09
CA ASN A 137 29.88 1.02 25.52
C ASN A 137 30.76 -0.18 25.91
N PRO A 138 32.07 -0.15 25.61
CA PRO A 138 32.94 -1.32 25.75
C PRO A 138 33.11 -1.78 27.20
N GLN A 139 32.84 -0.89 28.16
CA GLN A 139 32.89 -1.17 29.59
C GLN A 139 31.55 -1.67 30.16
N ASN A 140 30.52 -1.81 29.30
CA ASN A 140 29.17 -2.22 29.64
C ASN A 140 28.55 -1.41 30.80
N ILE A 141 28.79 -0.10 30.82
CA ILE A 141 28.26 0.81 31.84
C ILE A 141 26.80 1.09 31.51
N THR A 142 25.90 0.63 32.37
CA THR A 142 24.44 0.71 32.19
C THR A 142 23.75 1.48 33.31
N SER A 143 24.37 1.61 34.48
CA SER A 143 23.89 2.46 35.57
C SER A 143 25.04 3.18 36.28
N VAL A 144 24.68 4.05 37.23
CA VAL A 144 25.66 4.69 38.13
C VAL A 144 26.46 3.70 38.99
N ASP A 145 25.95 2.49 39.23
CA ASP A 145 26.61 1.46 40.03
C ASP A 145 27.81 0.84 39.29
N ASP A 146 27.80 0.88 37.95
CA ASP A 146 28.87 0.35 37.10
C ASP A 146 30.12 1.25 37.04
N LEU A 147 30.10 2.39 37.72
CA LEU A 147 31.13 3.42 37.62
C LEU A 147 32.39 3.13 38.43
N ALA A 148 32.34 2.18 39.38
CA ALA A 148 33.52 1.79 40.16
C ALA A 148 34.70 1.39 39.26
N GLY A 149 35.85 2.03 39.46
CA GLY A 149 37.08 1.84 38.69
C GLY A 149 37.09 2.47 37.29
N LYS A 150 36.03 3.20 36.89
CA LYS A 150 35.91 3.81 35.56
C LYS A 150 36.42 5.25 35.54
N ARG A 151 36.75 5.76 34.34
CA ARG A 151 37.11 7.17 34.12
C ARG A 151 35.88 7.99 33.76
N ILE A 152 35.53 8.95 34.61
CA ILE A 152 34.34 9.79 34.44
C ILE A 152 34.76 11.19 34.03
N GLY A 153 34.41 11.60 32.82
CA GLY A 153 34.62 12.97 32.35
C GLY A 153 33.52 13.92 32.84
N TYR A 154 33.88 15.16 33.16
CA TYR A 154 32.92 16.23 33.42
C TYR A 154 33.48 17.59 32.98
N GLN A 155 32.60 18.57 32.80
CA GLN A 155 33.03 19.91 32.41
C GLN A 155 33.56 20.67 33.64
N GLU A 156 34.84 21.01 33.64
CA GLU A 156 35.58 21.52 34.81
C GLU A 156 34.93 22.76 35.44
N LYS A 157 34.43 23.68 34.60
CA LYS A 157 33.79 24.93 35.03
C LYS A 157 32.33 24.78 35.45
N ASN A 158 31.73 23.59 35.29
CA ASN A 158 30.36 23.32 35.71
C ASN A 158 30.37 22.78 37.15
N LEU A 159 30.12 23.70 38.11
CA LEU A 159 30.17 23.40 39.54
C LEU A 159 29.15 22.32 39.98
N PHE A 160 28.03 22.19 39.28
CA PHE A 160 27.03 21.16 39.56
C PHE A 160 27.56 19.78 39.19
N ASP A 161 28.10 19.64 37.97
CA ASP A 161 28.69 18.38 37.51
C ASP A 161 29.91 18.02 38.37
N LYS A 162 30.73 19.00 38.76
CA LYS A 162 31.87 18.82 39.69
C LYS A 162 31.45 18.22 41.04
N LYS A 163 30.39 18.77 41.66
CA LYS A 163 29.84 18.27 42.94
C LYS A 163 29.17 16.90 42.78
N LEU A 164 28.62 16.62 41.59
CA LEU A 164 27.95 15.36 41.31
C LEU A 164 28.99 14.24 41.13
N VAL A 165 30.04 14.48 40.35
CA VAL A 165 31.09 13.47 40.11
C VAL A 165 31.95 13.20 41.34
N SER A 166 32.08 14.15 42.27
CA SER A 166 32.83 13.92 43.52
C SER A 166 32.20 12.87 44.44
N ARG A 167 30.96 12.44 44.17
CA ARG A 167 30.28 11.35 44.89
C ARG A 167 30.81 9.97 44.48
N PHE A 168 31.40 9.84 43.29
CA PHE A 168 31.91 8.58 42.76
C PHE A 168 33.38 8.35 43.17
N THR A 169 33.63 8.19 44.47
CA THR A 169 34.98 8.11 45.06
C THR A 169 35.81 6.93 44.57
N SER A 170 35.17 5.86 44.10
CA SER A 170 35.82 4.67 43.53
C SER A 170 36.16 4.83 42.04
N SER A 171 35.95 5.99 41.44
CA SER A 171 36.15 6.26 40.00
C SER A 171 37.28 7.27 39.78
N THR A 172 37.93 7.22 38.62
CA THR A 172 38.90 8.25 38.22
C THR A 172 38.18 9.43 37.59
N ILE A 173 38.18 10.59 38.25
CA ILE A 173 37.50 11.79 37.73
C ILE A 173 38.41 12.56 36.79
N VAL A 174 37.93 12.86 35.58
CA VAL A 174 38.68 13.56 34.52
C VAL A 174 38.02 14.92 34.23
N PRO A 175 38.60 16.05 34.70
CA PRO A 175 38.11 17.38 34.36
C PRO A 175 38.42 17.71 32.90
N LEU A 176 37.45 18.27 32.18
CA LEU A 176 37.55 18.64 30.76
C LEU A 176 37.04 20.06 30.53
N ALA A 177 37.66 20.80 29.62
CA ALA A 177 37.44 22.23 29.46
C ALA A 177 36.08 22.57 28.81
N SER A 178 35.58 21.70 27.92
CA SER A 178 34.32 21.93 27.18
C SER A 178 33.53 20.66 26.89
N LEU A 179 32.27 20.82 26.45
CA LEU A 179 31.41 19.70 26.02
C LEU A 179 31.98 18.98 24.78
N GLU A 180 32.64 19.71 23.88
CA GLU A 180 33.33 19.15 22.72
C GLU A 180 34.48 18.23 23.13
N GLU A 181 35.26 18.64 24.13
CA GLU A 181 36.36 17.82 24.65
C GLU A 181 35.83 16.56 25.35
N ILE A 182 34.72 16.67 26.08
CA ILE A 182 34.00 15.52 26.66
C ILE A 182 33.55 14.56 25.56
N LEU A 183 32.91 15.03 24.49
CA LEU A 183 32.50 14.19 23.36
C LEU A 183 33.70 13.50 22.72
N GLN A 184 34.77 14.24 22.45
CA GLN A 184 35.98 13.68 21.84
C GLN A 184 36.61 12.61 22.73
N HIS A 185 36.72 12.84 24.03
CA HIS A 185 37.32 11.90 24.96
C HIS A 185 36.45 10.66 25.16
N LEU A 186 35.12 10.81 25.14
CA LEU A 186 34.18 9.70 25.25
C LEU A 186 34.21 8.81 23.99
N ILE A 187 34.26 9.43 22.80
CA ILE A 187 34.33 8.72 21.51
C ILE A 187 35.66 7.99 21.34
N THR A 188 36.77 8.62 21.75
CA THR A 188 38.11 8.04 21.64
C THR A 188 38.45 7.06 22.75
N GLY A 189 37.55 6.85 23.73
CA GLY A 189 37.76 5.94 24.85
C GLY A 189 38.80 6.43 25.88
N LYS A 190 39.08 7.74 25.92
CA LYS A 190 39.92 8.38 26.96
C LYS A 190 39.18 8.55 28.29
N ILE A 191 37.85 8.63 28.24
CA ILE A 191 36.96 8.47 29.39
C ILE A 191 35.97 7.35 29.08
N ASP A 192 35.48 6.68 30.11
CA ASP A 192 34.58 5.53 29.96
C ASP A 192 33.11 5.97 30.03
N ALA A 193 32.82 7.02 30.81
CA ALA A 193 31.52 7.65 30.91
C ALA A 193 31.67 9.16 31.17
N THR A 194 30.58 9.90 31.03
CA THR A 194 30.50 11.31 31.46
C THR A 194 29.16 11.60 32.12
N VAL A 195 29.20 12.49 33.10
CA VAL A 195 28.00 13.08 33.69
C VAL A 195 27.71 14.39 32.96
N GLY A 196 26.59 14.43 32.23
CA GLY A 196 26.26 15.54 31.35
C GLY A 196 24.79 15.94 31.40
N SER A 197 24.41 16.89 30.54
CA SER A 197 23.01 17.26 30.30
C SER A 197 22.62 16.93 28.86
N HIS A 198 21.35 17.13 28.51
CA HIS A 198 20.86 17.05 27.13
C HIS A 198 21.63 17.97 26.15
N ALA A 199 22.38 18.97 26.65
CA ALA A 199 23.30 19.78 25.86
C ALA A 199 24.36 18.93 25.14
N LEU A 200 24.89 17.90 25.82
CA LEU A 200 25.90 16.99 25.28
C LEU A 200 25.31 16.16 24.12
N ILE A 201 24.09 15.67 24.29
CA ILE A 201 23.37 14.87 23.29
C ILE A 201 22.97 15.74 22.08
N TYR A 202 22.48 16.95 22.34
CA TYR A 202 22.20 17.95 21.30
C TYR A 202 23.46 18.31 20.52
N LEU A 203 24.60 18.52 21.19
CA LEU A 203 25.87 18.81 20.53
C LEU A 203 26.36 17.63 19.68
N ALA A 204 26.30 16.41 20.21
CA ALA A 204 26.65 15.20 19.45
C ALA A 204 25.77 15.07 18.19
N SER A 205 24.48 15.31 18.34
CA SER A 205 23.50 15.19 17.27
C SER A 205 23.61 16.27 16.21
N SER A 206 23.71 17.54 16.62
CA SER A 206 23.88 18.70 15.71
C SER A 206 25.18 18.66 14.92
N ARG A 207 26.17 17.87 15.39
CA ARG A 207 27.45 17.63 14.69
C ARG A 207 27.46 16.32 13.88
N GLY A 208 26.34 15.59 13.81
CA GLY A 208 26.26 14.33 13.06
C GLY A 208 27.12 13.21 13.66
N LEU A 209 27.33 13.22 14.98
CA LEU A 209 28.14 12.26 15.71
C LEU A 209 27.25 11.37 16.61
N PRO A 210 26.58 10.33 16.07
CA PRO A 210 25.68 9.47 16.83
C PRO A 210 26.44 8.46 17.71
N TYR A 211 27.61 8.85 18.25
CA TYR A 211 28.52 7.97 18.97
C TYR A 211 28.37 8.07 20.49
N VAL A 212 27.35 8.78 20.98
CA VAL A 212 27.05 8.94 22.40
C VAL A 212 25.63 8.46 22.66
N LYS A 213 25.46 7.61 23.68
CA LYS A 213 24.15 7.17 24.17
C LYS A 213 24.01 7.46 25.66
N ILE A 214 22.78 7.62 26.10
CA ILE A 214 22.43 7.72 27.51
C ILE A 214 22.46 6.29 28.08
N ALA A 215 23.26 6.07 29.12
CA ALA A 215 23.27 4.83 29.88
C ALA A 215 22.20 4.86 30.98
N ASP A 216 22.11 5.96 31.72
CA ASP A 216 21.22 6.12 32.88
C ASP A 216 20.93 7.60 33.18
N TYR A 217 19.99 7.86 34.09
CA TYR A 217 19.78 9.17 34.71
C TYR A 217 20.26 9.17 36.14
N ILE A 218 21.03 10.18 36.52
CA ILE A 218 21.65 10.20 37.85
C ILE A 218 20.58 10.53 38.91
N PRO A 219 20.35 9.67 39.91
CA PRO A 219 19.42 9.96 41.00
C PRO A 219 19.78 11.26 41.74
N ASP A 220 18.78 11.95 42.29
CA ASP A 220 18.96 13.22 43.01
C ASP A 220 19.67 14.34 42.23
N SER A 221 19.58 14.30 40.89
CA SER A 221 20.14 15.32 40.00
C SER A 221 19.07 16.12 39.23
N ARG A 222 17.79 15.95 39.62
CA ARG A 222 16.66 16.70 39.06
C ARG A 222 16.84 18.19 39.34
N LEU A 223 16.69 18.99 38.30
CA LEU A 223 16.76 20.43 38.29
C LEU A 223 15.48 20.95 37.64
N ASP A 224 14.62 21.53 38.47
CA ASP A 224 13.42 22.20 38.01
C ASP A 224 13.77 23.64 37.63
N LEU A 225 13.59 23.97 36.36
CA LEU A 225 13.90 25.29 35.81
C LEU A 225 12.67 26.19 35.88
N VAL A 226 12.91 27.39 36.38
CA VAL A 226 11.96 28.48 36.55
C VAL A 226 12.55 29.76 35.95
N PHE A 227 11.67 30.70 35.63
CA PHE A 227 12.09 32.07 35.42
C PHE A 227 12.14 32.78 36.76
N SER A 228 13.20 33.54 37.02
CA SER A 228 13.33 34.41 38.18
C SER A 228 13.02 35.84 37.78
N ILE A 229 12.20 36.54 38.54
CA ILE A 229 11.89 37.96 38.34
C ILE A 229 12.22 38.71 39.61
N ARG A 230 12.65 39.97 39.51
CA ARG A 230 12.90 40.85 40.66
C ARG A 230 11.77 40.81 41.70
N LYS A 231 12.15 40.76 42.99
CA LYS A 231 11.25 40.54 44.13
C LYS A 231 10.08 41.53 44.21
N ASP A 232 10.32 42.77 43.80
CA ASP A 232 9.37 43.87 43.82
C ASP A 232 8.36 43.83 42.66
N TRP A 233 8.46 42.88 41.72
CA TRP A 233 7.50 42.68 40.61
C TRP A 233 6.74 41.35 40.71
N PRO A 234 5.87 41.15 41.72
CA PRO A 234 5.06 39.93 41.85
C PRO A 234 4.04 39.78 40.70
N LEU A 235 3.56 40.90 40.13
CA LEU A 235 2.61 40.87 39.00
C LEU A 235 3.24 40.29 37.72
N ALA A 236 4.52 40.56 37.45
CA ALA A 236 5.23 39.96 36.32
C ALA A 236 5.31 38.42 36.44
N VAL A 237 5.50 37.90 37.65
CA VAL A 237 5.49 36.44 37.91
C VAL A 237 4.09 35.86 37.72
N SER A 238 3.04 36.56 38.19
CA SER A 238 1.65 36.15 37.96
C SER A 238 1.33 36.05 36.47
N ILE A 239 1.70 37.07 35.69
CA ILE A 239 1.51 37.09 34.23
C ILE A 239 2.28 35.94 33.57
N LEU A 240 3.54 35.74 33.94
CA LEU A 240 4.35 34.64 33.41
C LEU A 240 3.73 33.28 33.71
N ASN A 241 3.20 33.07 34.92
CA ASN A 241 2.55 31.81 35.31
C ASN A 241 1.26 31.56 34.55
N LYS A 242 0.44 32.60 34.33
CA LYS A 242 -0.77 32.50 33.51
C LYS A 242 -0.44 32.19 32.06
N GLY A 243 0.60 32.83 31.51
CA GLY A 243 1.12 32.51 30.18
C GLY A 243 1.63 31.08 30.10
N LEU A 244 2.41 30.63 31.07
CA LEU A 244 2.94 29.26 31.14
C LEU A 244 1.84 28.20 31.25
N ALA A 245 0.74 28.50 31.95
CA ALA A 245 -0.43 27.63 32.02
C ALA A 245 -1.20 27.58 30.69
N ALA A 246 -1.27 28.70 29.97
CA ALA A 246 -1.96 28.82 28.69
C ALA A 246 -1.23 28.16 27.51
N ILE A 247 0.01 27.67 27.71
CA ILE A 247 0.83 27.03 26.65
C ILE A 247 1.19 25.57 26.98
N GLU A 248 0.47 24.94 27.91
CA GLU A 248 0.83 23.61 28.42
C GLU A 248 0.83 22.54 27.33
N GLU A 249 -0.07 22.64 26.34
CA GLU A 249 -0.15 21.73 25.20
C GLU A 249 1.03 21.94 24.22
N GLU A 250 1.41 23.20 23.97
CA GLU A 250 2.49 23.59 23.05
C GLU A 250 3.89 23.30 23.60
N LYS A 251 4.06 23.28 24.93
CA LYS A 251 5.33 22.90 25.58
C LYS A 251 5.83 21.54 25.10
N SER A 252 4.93 20.60 24.82
CA SER A 252 5.30 19.28 24.28
C SER A 252 5.95 19.38 22.90
N ALA A 253 5.41 20.23 22.02
CA ALA A 253 5.95 20.49 20.69
C ALA A 253 7.30 21.23 20.75
N LEU A 254 7.44 22.22 21.64
CA LEU A 254 8.72 22.90 21.88
C LEU A 254 9.79 21.95 22.44
N ARG A 255 9.41 21.04 23.36
CA ARG A 255 10.33 20.02 23.87
C ARG A 255 10.83 19.11 22.74
N LYS A 256 9.93 18.69 21.85
CA LYS A 256 10.27 17.90 20.66
C LYS A 256 11.18 18.66 19.69
N LYS A 257 10.96 19.96 19.50
CA LYS A 257 11.77 20.82 18.63
C LYS A 257 13.22 20.93 19.09
N TRP A 258 13.43 21.14 20.39
CA TRP A 258 14.76 21.49 20.92
C TRP A 258 15.55 20.31 21.51
N PHE A 259 14.87 19.27 22.00
CA PHE A 259 15.53 18.16 22.72
C PHE A 259 15.51 16.82 21.97
N PHE A 260 15.12 16.76 20.68
CA PHE A 260 15.14 15.52 19.87
C PHE A 260 15.99 15.61 18.58
N ALA A 261 17.15 14.97 18.62
CA ALA A 261 17.62 14.08 17.56
C ALA A 261 17.68 12.64 18.17
N PRO A 262 17.80 11.57 17.37
CA PRO A 262 17.35 10.23 17.76
C PRO A 262 18.14 9.68 18.96
N ALA A 263 17.45 9.49 20.08
CA ALA A 263 17.92 8.56 21.11
C ALA A 263 17.84 7.12 20.55
N PRO A 264 18.79 6.23 20.85
CA PRO A 264 18.54 4.80 20.76
C PRO A 264 17.36 4.44 21.68
N ALA A 265 16.71 3.32 21.38
CA ALA A 265 15.61 2.78 22.18
C ALA A 265 15.94 2.83 23.68
N PRO A 266 14.99 3.24 24.55
CA PRO A 266 15.21 3.21 25.99
C PRO A 266 15.65 1.81 26.44
N SER A 267 16.63 1.77 27.34
CA SER A 267 16.91 0.60 28.16
C SER A 267 15.67 0.23 28.98
N GLU A 268 15.56 -1.04 29.30
CA GLU A 268 14.36 -1.69 29.80
C GLU A 268 13.76 -1.11 31.10
N ASP A 269 12.43 -1.01 31.12
CA ASP A 269 11.53 -1.34 32.23
C ASP A 269 11.62 -0.59 33.57
N THR A 270 11.56 0.74 33.57
CA THR A 270 11.03 1.48 34.72
C THR A 270 9.79 2.28 34.32
N TYR A 271 8.63 1.66 34.54
CA TYR A 271 7.34 2.35 34.41
C TYR A 271 6.98 2.98 35.75
N ALA A 272 6.39 4.18 35.72
CA ALA A 272 5.81 4.75 36.93
C ALA A 272 4.78 3.76 37.51
N PRO A 273 4.71 3.58 38.84
CA PRO A 273 3.74 2.67 39.44
C PRO A 273 2.32 3.08 39.04
N LEU A 274 1.57 2.13 38.49
CA LEU A 274 0.19 2.35 38.08
C LEU A 274 -0.70 2.57 39.31
N ASN A 275 -1.49 3.65 39.29
CA ASN A 275 -2.46 3.94 40.34
C ASN A 275 -3.72 3.08 40.16
N LEU A 276 -3.63 1.81 40.59
CA LEU A 276 -4.71 0.83 40.55
C LEU A 276 -5.54 0.86 41.84
N SER A 277 -6.87 0.72 41.71
CA SER A 277 -7.77 0.56 42.86
C SER A 277 -7.51 -0.78 43.56
N LYS A 278 -7.98 -0.91 44.80
CA LYS A 278 -7.84 -2.17 45.55
C LYS A 278 -8.52 -3.34 44.83
N GLU A 279 -9.69 -3.09 44.24
CA GLU A 279 -10.45 -4.06 43.44
C GLU A 279 -9.70 -4.49 42.18
N GLU A 280 -9.04 -3.57 41.49
CA GLU A 280 -8.21 -3.87 40.30
C GLU A 280 -6.96 -4.68 40.67
N GLN A 281 -6.32 -4.34 41.79
CA GLN A 281 -5.16 -5.08 42.31
C GLN A 281 -5.55 -6.52 42.69
N ASP A 282 -6.67 -6.70 43.39
CA ASP A 282 -7.16 -8.02 43.80
C ASP A 282 -7.60 -8.84 42.56
N TRP A 283 -8.23 -8.20 41.58
CA TRP A 283 -8.56 -8.84 40.29
C TRP A 283 -7.31 -9.29 39.53
N LEU A 284 -6.28 -8.44 39.43
CA LEU A 284 -5.00 -8.79 38.81
C LEU A 284 -4.28 -9.92 39.56
N ALA A 285 -4.29 -9.88 40.90
CA ALA A 285 -3.66 -10.91 41.73
C ALA A 285 -4.33 -12.27 41.56
N ALA A 286 -5.66 -12.31 41.39
CA ALA A 286 -6.41 -13.54 41.15
C ALA A 286 -6.13 -14.17 39.77
N LYS A 287 -5.55 -13.43 38.83
CA LYS A 287 -5.21 -13.90 37.48
C LYS A 287 -3.74 -14.34 37.41
N PRO A 288 -3.44 -15.61 37.06
CA PRO A 288 -2.05 -16.08 36.93
C PRO A 288 -1.34 -15.49 35.71
N TYR A 289 -2.07 -15.25 34.61
CA TYR A 289 -1.59 -14.63 33.38
C TYR A 289 -2.75 -13.98 32.64
N LEU A 290 -2.46 -13.10 31.69
CA LEU A 290 -3.43 -12.58 30.73
C LEU A 290 -3.30 -13.32 29.40
N SER A 291 -4.38 -13.94 28.94
CA SER A 291 -4.43 -14.62 27.65
C SER A 291 -4.75 -13.64 26.52
N VAL A 292 -3.84 -13.52 25.56
CA VAL A 292 -3.88 -12.48 24.52
C VAL A 292 -3.83 -13.10 23.14
N MET A 293 -4.62 -12.56 22.21
CA MET A 293 -4.65 -13.05 20.84
C MET A 293 -3.31 -12.90 20.11
N SER A 294 -2.89 -13.96 19.41
CA SER A 294 -1.75 -13.91 18.48
C SER A 294 -2.07 -14.61 17.16
N LEU A 295 -1.75 -13.95 16.05
CA LEU A 295 -2.04 -14.38 14.69
C LEU A 295 -0.78 -14.82 13.96
N GLN A 296 -0.96 -15.52 12.84
CA GLN A 296 0.15 -16.00 12.02
C GLN A 296 0.67 -14.93 11.05
N ASN A 297 -0.21 -14.06 10.52
CA ASN A 297 0.05 -13.32 9.30
C ASN A 297 -0.47 -11.86 9.23
N PHE A 298 -0.78 -11.19 10.35
CA PHE A 298 -1.25 -9.79 10.35
C PHE A 298 -0.09 -8.79 10.51
N HIS A 299 0.84 -8.77 9.55
CA HIS A 299 2.01 -7.87 9.54
C HIS A 299 1.59 -6.41 9.31
N PRO A 300 2.30 -5.40 9.84
CA PRO A 300 3.36 -5.48 10.84
C PRO A 300 2.81 -5.46 12.30
N PHE A 301 1.51 -5.72 12.51
CA PHE A 301 0.85 -5.47 13.80
C PHE A 301 0.80 -6.67 14.75
N ASN A 302 0.49 -7.87 14.25
CA ASN A 302 0.39 -9.10 15.02
C ASN A 302 0.63 -10.32 14.12
N PHE A 303 1.83 -10.88 14.18
CA PHE A 303 2.21 -12.01 13.34
C PHE A 303 3.22 -12.89 14.06
N ARG A 304 3.58 -14.01 13.44
CA ARG A 304 4.59 -14.92 13.99
C ARG A 304 5.72 -15.18 13.02
N LYS A 305 6.96 -14.95 13.46
CA LYS A 305 8.18 -15.31 12.73
C LYS A 305 8.90 -16.42 13.50
N HIS A 306 9.12 -17.57 12.85
CA HIS A 306 9.64 -18.80 13.51
C HIS A 306 8.84 -19.19 14.77
N ASP A 307 7.52 -19.02 14.71
CA ASP A 307 6.57 -19.25 15.81
C ASP A 307 6.65 -18.30 17.01
N ILE A 308 7.43 -17.23 16.93
CA ILE A 308 7.55 -16.20 17.96
C ILE A 308 6.55 -15.06 17.65
N PRO A 309 5.69 -14.64 18.60
CA PRO A 309 4.77 -13.52 18.38
C PRO A 309 5.52 -12.19 18.32
N MET A 310 5.28 -11.44 17.24
CA MET A 310 5.89 -10.13 16.95
C MET A 310 4.86 -9.16 16.35
N GLY A 311 5.23 -7.88 16.33
CA GLY A 311 4.46 -6.81 15.70
C GLY A 311 4.04 -5.72 16.68
N TYR A 312 3.57 -4.59 16.14
CA TYR A 312 3.22 -3.40 16.91
C TYR A 312 2.28 -3.70 18.10
N SER A 313 1.18 -4.40 17.86
CA SER A 313 0.20 -4.69 18.91
C SER A 313 0.70 -5.75 19.91
N ILE A 314 1.60 -6.64 19.48
CA ILE A 314 2.26 -7.60 20.38
C ILE A 314 3.19 -6.88 21.34
N ASP A 315 4.02 -5.98 20.82
CA ASP A 315 4.98 -5.25 21.64
C ASP A 315 4.31 -4.24 22.57
N MET A 316 3.19 -3.64 22.14
CA MET A 316 2.37 -2.81 23.01
C MET A 316 1.82 -3.59 24.21
N VAL A 317 1.27 -4.79 23.97
CA VAL A 317 0.73 -5.62 25.06
C VAL A 317 1.84 -6.21 25.95
N LYS A 318 3.02 -6.52 25.40
CA LYS A 318 4.19 -6.91 26.22
C LYS A 318 4.54 -5.80 27.21
N ARG A 319 4.51 -4.53 26.79
CA ARG A 319 4.75 -3.38 27.68
C ARG A 319 3.70 -3.30 28.78
N PHE A 320 2.42 -3.46 28.44
CA PHE A 320 1.36 -3.54 29.45
C PHE A 320 1.59 -4.69 30.44
N GLY A 321 2.00 -5.87 29.97
CA GLY A 321 2.35 -6.99 30.85
C GLY A 321 3.45 -6.64 31.84
N LYS A 322 4.52 -5.98 31.37
CA LYS A 322 5.62 -5.52 32.24
C LYS A 322 5.16 -4.45 33.24
N MET A 323 4.33 -3.49 32.82
CA MET A 323 3.76 -2.45 33.70
C MET A 323 2.86 -3.01 34.81
N LEU A 324 2.15 -4.09 34.49
CA LEU A 324 1.19 -4.74 35.38
C LEU A 324 1.81 -5.85 36.22
N ASP A 325 3.11 -6.11 36.06
CA ASP A 325 3.82 -7.27 36.62
C ASP A 325 3.03 -8.59 36.40
N LYS A 326 2.64 -8.82 35.14
CA LYS A 326 1.77 -9.95 34.77
C LYS A 326 2.28 -10.68 33.53
N GLU A 327 2.33 -12.01 33.60
CA GLU A 327 2.66 -12.86 32.45
C GLU A 327 1.62 -12.65 31.33
N ILE A 328 2.11 -12.39 30.12
CA ILE A 328 1.28 -12.34 28.91
C ILE A 328 1.43 -13.64 28.13
N ARG A 329 0.32 -14.36 27.97
CA ARG A 329 0.27 -15.61 27.22
C ARG A 329 -0.37 -15.41 25.86
N PHE A 330 0.45 -15.37 24.81
CA PHE A 330 0.00 -15.22 23.43
C PHE A 330 -0.55 -16.55 22.87
N ILE A 331 -1.88 -16.62 22.67
CA ILE A 331 -2.58 -17.82 22.18
C ILE A 331 -2.44 -17.93 20.66
N LYS A 332 -1.99 -19.10 20.18
CA LYS A 332 -1.84 -19.42 18.75
C LYS A 332 -3.02 -20.25 18.26
N LYS A 333 -4.02 -19.59 17.66
CA LYS A 333 -5.17 -20.23 16.97
C LYS A 333 -5.61 -19.36 15.77
N PRO A 334 -6.40 -19.88 14.83
CA PRO A 334 -7.01 -19.05 13.78
C PRO A 334 -7.89 -17.93 14.38
N TRP A 335 -8.05 -16.81 13.67
CA TRP A 335 -8.82 -15.64 14.11
C TRP A 335 -10.21 -16.01 14.66
N ASN A 336 -11.01 -16.79 13.89
CA ASN A 336 -12.37 -17.17 14.29
C ASN A 336 -12.40 -17.97 15.60
N ALA A 337 -11.43 -18.88 15.81
CA ALA A 337 -11.37 -19.66 17.04
C ALA A 337 -11.06 -18.79 18.26
N GLN A 338 -10.21 -17.77 18.10
CA GLN A 338 -9.87 -16.84 19.19
C GLN A 338 -11.01 -15.87 19.49
N LEU A 339 -11.79 -15.46 18.47
CA LEU A 339 -13.00 -14.67 18.67
C LEU A 339 -14.06 -15.45 19.48
N GLU A 340 -14.24 -16.74 19.17
CA GLU A 340 -15.10 -17.62 19.98
C GLU A 340 -14.56 -17.83 21.39
N MET A 341 -13.24 -17.90 21.56
CA MET A 341 -12.64 -17.95 22.91
C MET A 341 -12.91 -16.68 23.70
N LEU A 342 -12.87 -15.49 23.08
CA LEU A 342 -13.25 -14.22 23.72
C LEU A 342 -14.72 -14.27 24.15
N LYS A 343 -15.62 -14.70 23.26
CA LYS A 343 -17.05 -14.85 23.55
C LYS A 343 -17.34 -15.82 24.70
N GLN A 344 -16.53 -16.86 24.86
CA GLN A 344 -16.63 -17.86 25.93
C GLN A 344 -15.87 -17.46 27.22
N GLY A 345 -15.22 -16.29 27.27
CA GLY A 345 -14.38 -15.88 28.40
C GLY A 345 -13.10 -16.69 28.58
N LYS A 346 -12.68 -17.46 27.55
CA LYS A 346 -11.44 -18.25 27.52
C LYS A 346 -10.24 -17.47 26.97
N LEU A 347 -10.46 -16.25 26.49
CA LEU A 347 -9.44 -15.31 26.05
C LEU A 347 -9.71 -13.98 26.75
N ASP A 348 -8.70 -13.37 27.36
CA ASP A 348 -8.90 -12.13 28.13
C ASP A 348 -8.91 -10.90 27.21
N LEU A 349 -8.05 -10.88 26.18
CA LEU A 349 -7.78 -9.69 25.35
C LEU A 349 -7.55 -10.02 23.87
N ILE A 350 -8.28 -9.33 23.00
CA ILE A 350 -7.94 -9.13 21.59
C ILE A 350 -7.36 -7.71 21.44
N PRO A 351 -6.07 -7.56 21.09
CA PRO A 351 -5.43 -6.25 21.12
C PRO A 351 -5.92 -5.31 20.02
N HIS A 352 -6.55 -5.78 18.95
CA HIS A 352 -7.01 -4.92 17.84
C HIS A 352 -8.35 -5.42 17.30
N LEU A 353 -9.43 -5.17 18.04
CA LEU A 353 -10.77 -5.64 17.68
C LEU A 353 -11.59 -4.53 17.03
N ALA A 354 -12.05 -4.75 15.80
CA ALA A 354 -12.94 -3.80 15.14
C ALA A 354 -14.31 -3.78 15.84
N VAL A 355 -14.79 -2.57 16.13
CA VAL A 355 -16.09 -2.33 16.77
C VAL A 355 -17.21 -2.57 15.77
N THR A 356 -18.14 -3.48 16.10
CA THR A 356 -19.35 -3.77 15.31
C THR A 356 -20.52 -4.03 16.26
N GLU A 357 -21.76 -3.80 15.81
CA GLU A 357 -22.95 -4.06 16.63
C GLU A 357 -23.05 -5.52 17.11
N GLU A 358 -22.71 -6.47 16.24
CA GLU A 358 -22.66 -7.89 16.60
C GLU A 358 -21.68 -8.17 17.75
N ARG A 359 -20.49 -7.55 17.70
CA ARG A 359 -19.45 -7.78 18.71
C ARG A 359 -19.71 -7.06 20.02
N LYS A 360 -20.42 -5.93 20.02
CA LYS A 360 -20.88 -5.26 21.26
C LYS A 360 -21.79 -6.16 22.10
N ALA A 361 -22.38 -7.20 21.51
CA ALA A 361 -23.15 -8.19 22.26
C ALA A 361 -22.29 -9.01 23.24
N PHE A 362 -21.00 -9.23 22.95
CA PHE A 362 -20.12 -10.13 23.71
C PHE A 362 -18.72 -9.60 24.04
N ALA A 363 -18.35 -8.40 23.58
CA ALA A 363 -17.09 -7.73 23.91
C ALA A 363 -17.31 -6.30 24.42
N GLU A 364 -16.49 -5.90 25.39
CA GLU A 364 -16.27 -4.49 25.77
C GLU A 364 -14.98 -3.97 25.13
N TYR A 365 -14.86 -2.65 24.99
CA TYR A 365 -13.72 -2.01 24.31
C TYR A 365 -13.09 -0.93 25.19
N THR A 366 -11.80 -0.70 25.00
CA THR A 366 -11.11 0.45 25.58
C THR A 366 -11.47 1.75 24.87
N ASP A 367 -11.48 2.87 25.58
CA ASP A 367 -11.75 4.19 24.98
C ASP A 367 -10.58 4.71 24.11
N PHE A 368 -9.36 4.21 24.31
CA PHE A 368 -8.22 4.56 23.48
C PHE A 368 -8.11 3.69 22.22
N ILE A 369 -7.63 4.31 21.14
CA ILE A 369 -7.32 3.64 19.88
C ILE A 369 -5.80 3.63 19.71
N HIS A 370 -5.19 2.48 19.97
CA HIS A 370 -3.74 2.34 19.81
C HIS A 370 -3.32 2.01 18.36
N LEU A 371 -4.22 1.44 17.56
CA LEU A 371 -3.96 1.04 16.17
C LEU A 371 -4.97 1.69 15.21
N THR A 372 -4.45 2.48 14.28
CA THR A 372 -5.20 3.07 13.16
C THR A 372 -4.46 2.79 11.86
N PHE A 373 -5.17 2.44 10.80
CA PHE A 373 -4.59 2.33 9.46
C PHE A 373 -5.59 2.74 8.38
N MET A 374 -5.05 3.12 7.23
CA MET A 374 -5.81 3.37 6.01
C MET A 374 -5.73 2.15 5.08
N ILE A 375 -6.79 1.94 4.30
CA ILE A 375 -6.80 0.96 3.22
C ILE A 375 -6.20 1.61 1.97
N GLY A 376 -5.39 0.85 1.24
CA GLY A 376 -4.79 1.29 -0.01
C GLY A 376 -4.67 0.14 -1.00
N PHE A 377 -4.17 0.48 -2.18
CA PHE A 377 -3.98 -0.45 -3.28
C PHE A 377 -2.52 -0.48 -3.65
N ALA A 378 -1.89 -1.66 -3.75
CA ALA A 378 -0.59 -1.75 -4.40
C ALA A 378 -0.78 -2.13 -5.87
N VAL A 379 -0.13 -1.39 -6.75
CA VAL A 379 -0.22 -1.53 -8.21
C VAL A 379 1.17 -1.38 -8.81
N HIS A 380 1.39 -1.92 -10.00
CA HIS A 380 2.64 -1.70 -10.72
C HIS A 380 2.85 -0.21 -11.03
N LYS A 381 4.09 0.29 -10.97
CA LYS A 381 4.43 1.72 -11.03
C LYS A 381 3.96 2.42 -12.32
N ASP A 382 3.88 1.67 -13.42
CA ASP A 382 3.43 2.12 -14.74
C ASP A 382 1.90 2.21 -14.89
N ARG A 383 1.12 1.75 -13.90
CA ARG A 383 -0.34 1.77 -13.90
C ARG A 383 -0.86 2.88 -13.00
N GLU A 384 -2.03 3.42 -13.30
CA GLU A 384 -2.73 4.38 -12.43
C GLU A 384 -4.10 3.84 -12.04
N ILE A 385 -4.52 4.15 -10.81
CA ILE A 385 -5.83 3.80 -10.25
C ILE A 385 -6.28 5.03 -9.48
N ASN A 386 -7.38 5.63 -9.91
CA ASN A 386 -7.94 6.83 -9.29
C ASN A 386 -9.33 6.55 -8.70
N SER A 387 -10.01 5.52 -9.19
CA SER A 387 -11.37 5.11 -8.82
C SER A 387 -11.52 3.58 -8.83
N MET A 388 -12.58 3.06 -8.20
CA MET A 388 -12.95 1.65 -8.28
C MET A 388 -13.36 1.24 -9.70
N ALA A 389 -13.91 2.17 -10.49
CA ALA A 389 -14.26 1.93 -11.89
C ALA A 389 -13.03 1.54 -12.74
N ASP A 390 -11.83 2.02 -12.41
CA ASP A 390 -10.58 1.69 -13.12
C ASP A 390 -10.20 0.21 -12.99
N LEU A 391 -10.79 -0.50 -12.02
CA LEU A 391 -10.56 -1.93 -11.75
C LEU A 391 -11.60 -2.84 -12.42
N THR A 392 -12.61 -2.29 -13.08
CA THR A 392 -13.66 -3.07 -13.77
C THR A 392 -13.03 -4.02 -14.80
N GLY A 393 -13.36 -5.31 -14.70
CA GLY A 393 -12.81 -6.34 -15.59
C GLY A 393 -11.31 -6.66 -15.39
N LYS A 394 -10.65 -6.08 -14.39
CA LYS A 394 -9.22 -6.31 -14.10
C LYS A 394 -9.06 -7.09 -12.79
N PRO A 395 -8.20 -8.12 -12.74
CA PRO A 395 -8.08 -8.98 -11.56
C PRO A 395 -7.55 -8.21 -10.34
N LEU A 396 -8.33 -8.14 -9.27
CA LEU A 396 -7.94 -7.54 -7.99
C LEU A 396 -7.59 -8.64 -6.99
N ALA A 397 -6.31 -8.73 -6.60
CA ALA A 397 -5.88 -9.68 -5.60
C ALA A 397 -6.37 -9.27 -4.21
N VAL A 398 -6.97 -10.22 -3.49
CA VAL A 398 -7.49 -10.00 -2.14
C VAL A 398 -7.38 -11.27 -1.31
N VAL A 399 -7.11 -11.13 -0.02
CA VAL A 399 -6.98 -12.28 0.89
C VAL A 399 -8.35 -12.93 1.11
N ASN A 400 -8.43 -14.23 0.82
CA ASN A 400 -9.66 -14.99 0.94
C ASN A 400 -10.16 -15.04 2.40
N GLY A 401 -11.46 -14.86 2.59
CA GLY A 401 -12.13 -14.89 3.90
C GLY A 401 -11.93 -13.64 4.77
N TYR A 402 -11.14 -12.65 4.33
CA TYR A 402 -11.01 -11.36 5.02
C TYR A 402 -12.23 -10.47 4.77
N TYR A 403 -12.43 -9.46 5.62
CA TYR A 403 -13.58 -8.55 5.49
C TYR A 403 -13.55 -7.75 4.18
N LEU A 404 -12.36 -7.42 3.67
CA LEU A 404 -12.17 -6.76 2.38
C LEU A 404 -12.70 -7.62 1.22
N HIS A 405 -12.49 -8.94 1.28
CA HIS A 405 -13.02 -9.86 0.26
C HIS A 405 -14.55 -9.79 0.21
N ARG A 406 -15.22 -9.91 1.36
CA ARG A 406 -16.68 -9.81 1.47
C ARG A 406 -17.23 -8.44 1.05
N HIS A 407 -16.51 -7.36 1.37
CA HIS A 407 -16.88 -6.00 0.96
C HIS A 407 -16.84 -5.84 -0.56
N LEU A 408 -15.78 -6.34 -1.20
CA LEU A 408 -15.62 -6.32 -2.65
C LEU A 408 -16.67 -7.17 -3.36
N GLU A 409 -16.89 -8.41 -2.90
CA GLU A 409 -17.92 -9.30 -3.48
C GLU A 409 -19.32 -8.68 -3.43
N LYS A 410 -19.64 -7.95 -2.35
CA LYS A 410 -20.96 -7.37 -2.15
C LYS A 410 -21.16 -6.05 -2.92
N ASN A 411 -20.16 -5.16 -2.90
CA ASN A 411 -20.32 -3.78 -3.36
C ASN A 411 -19.70 -3.51 -4.73
N PHE A 412 -18.81 -4.38 -5.23
CA PHE A 412 -18.13 -4.24 -6.52
C PHE A 412 -18.10 -5.59 -7.29
N PRO A 413 -19.26 -6.21 -7.58
CA PRO A 413 -19.35 -7.53 -8.20
C PRO A 413 -18.77 -7.58 -9.63
N GLU A 414 -18.62 -6.45 -10.30
CA GLU A 414 -18.04 -6.29 -11.63
C GLU A 414 -16.50 -6.39 -11.66
N ILE A 415 -15.83 -6.35 -10.51
CA ILE A 415 -14.38 -6.48 -10.38
C ILE A 415 -14.05 -7.97 -10.20
N PRO A 416 -13.32 -8.61 -11.14
CA PRO A 416 -12.93 -10.00 -10.96
C PRO A 416 -11.92 -10.10 -9.81
N LEU A 417 -12.29 -10.80 -8.75
CA LEU A 417 -11.45 -10.98 -7.57
C LEU A 417 -10.52 -12.18 -7.75
N LEU A 418 -9.24 -12.02 -7.41
CA LEU A 418 -8.27 -13.10 -7.31
C LEU A 418 -8.08 -13.43 -5.82
N PRO A 419 -8.79 -14.43 -5.27
CA PRO A 419 -8.66 -14.81 -3.88
C PRO A 419 -7.32 -15.52 -3.63
N VAL A 420 -6.54 -15.01 -2.67
CA VAL A 420 -5.25 -15.59 -2.27
C VAL A 420 -5.22 -15.95 -0.79
N LYS A 421 -4.17 -16.66 -0.33
CA LYS A 421 -4.08 -17.13 1.06
C LYS A 421 -3.46 -16.10 2.02
N SER A 422 -2.70 -15.14 1.50
CA SER A 422 -2.05 -14.10 2.30
C SER A 422 -1.84 -12.81 1.50
N THR A 423 -1.69 -11.69 2.20
CA THR A 423 -1.34 -10.40 1.57
C THR A 423 0.00 -10.48 0.82
N GLU A 424 0.93 -11.26 1.36
CA GLU A 424 2.21 -11.54 0.72
C GLU A 424 2.04 -12.19 -0.67
N GLU A 425 1.16 -13.19 -0.79
CA GLU A 425 0.84 -13.84 -2.06
C GLU A 425 0.11 -12.88 -3.01
N ALA A 426 -0.76 -12.01 -2.48
CA ALA A 426 -1.45 -10.99 -3.26
C ALA A 426 -0.47 -9.99 -3.89
N ILE A 427 0.50 -9.52 -3.10
CA ILE A 427 1.55 -8.59 -3.55
C ILE A 427 2.44 -9.25 -4.59
N ASP A 428 2.85 -10.51 -4.37
CA ASP A 428 3.61 -11.28 -5.36
C ASP A 428 2.84 -11.44 -6.67
N ALA A 429 1.51 -11.67 -6.60
CA ALA A 429 0.67 -11.77 -7.77
C ALA A 429 0.66 -10.46 -8.59
N VAL A 430 0.60 -9.30 -7.94
CA VAL A 430 0.68 -7.99 -8.64
C VAL A 430 2.08 -7.74 -9.18
N ALA A 431 3.13 -7.99 -8.39
CA ALA A 431 4.52 -7.81 -8.80
C ALA A 431 4.89 -8.64 -10.03
N ARG A 432 4.31 -9.85 -10.16
CA ARG A 432 4.50 -10.77 -11.30
C ARG A 432 3.53 -10.52 -12.45
N GLY A 433 2.59 -9.58 -12.31
CA GLY A 433 1.59 -9.26 -13.34
C GLY A 433 0.38 -10.20 -13.41
N ASN A 434 0.23 -11.14 -12.47
CA ASN A 434 -0.91 -12.05 -12.38
C ASN A 434 -2.19 -11.36 -11.86
N ALA A 435 -2.03 -10.25 -11.15
CA ALA A 435 -3.12 -9.36 -10.73
C ALA A 435 -2.85 -7.93 -11.18
N PHE A 436 -3.90 -7.16 -11.39
CA PHE A 436 -3.79 -5.75 -11.76
C PHE A 436 -3.35 -4.91 -10.56
N ALA A 437 -4.00 -5.14 -9.42
CA ALA A 437 -3.71 -4.51 -8.13
C ALA A 437 -4.00 -5.49 -6.98
N VAL A 438 -3.56 -5.12 -5.77
CA VAL A 438 -3.95 -5.76 -4.51
C VAL A 438 -4.52 -4.70 -3.59
N VAL A 439 -5.54 -5.04 -2.83
CA VAL A 439 -6.10 -4.17 -1.80
C VAL A 439 -5.83 -4.72 -0.40
N ASP A 440 -5.24 -3.89 0.45
CA ASP A 440 -5.02 -4.17 1.88
C ASP A 440 -4.74 -2.85 2.61
N ASN A 441 -4.43 -2.91 3.91
CA ASN A 441 -4.00 -1.74 4.65
C ASN A 441 -2.58 -1.30 4.23
N ILE A 442 -2.37 0.01 4.14
CA ILE A 442 -1.14 0.62 3.63
C ILE A 442 0.11 0.15 4.39
N PRO A 443 0.13 0.07 5.74
CA PRO A 443 1.29 -0.43 6.45
C PRO A 443 1.68 -1.87 6.09
N THR A 444 0.72 -2.79 5.93
CA THR A 444 1.00 -4.16 5.47
C THR A 444 1.54 -4.19 4.04
N LEU A 445 0.94 -3.40 3.13
CA LEU A 445 1.42 -3.31 1.75
C LEU A 445 2.86 -2.80 1.70
N ASN A 446 3.15 -1.71 2.40
CA ASN A 446 4.49 -1.13 2.49
C ASN A 446 5.50 -2.10 3.10
N TYR A 447 5.13 -2.79 4.19
CA TYR A 447 6.00 -3.76 4.85
C TYR A 447 6.50 -4.82 3.86
N PHE A 448 5.59 -5.46 3.11
CA PHE A 448 5.96 -6.51 2.18
C PHE A 448 6.64 -5.98 0.91
N ILE A 449 6.24 -4.82 0.39
CA ILE A 449 6.94 -4.19 -0.74
C ILE A 449 8.41 -3.91 -0.38
N GLN A 450 8.67 -3.45 0.84
CA GLN A 450 10.02 -3.18 1.33
C GLN A 450 10.79 -4.46 1.67
N GLU A 451 10.19 -5.37 2.44
CA GLU A 451 10.83 -6.63 2.86
C GLU A 451 11.27 -7.46 1.64
N LYS A 452 10.46 -7.47 0.59
CA LYS A 452 10.73 -8.20 -0.66
C LYS A 452 11.41 -7.38 -1.75
N TRP A 453 11.76 -6.12 -1.48
CA TRP A 453 12.45 -5.24 -2.43
C TRP A 453 11.70 -5.08 -3.77
N LEU A 454 10.36 -5.00 -3.72
CA LEU A 454 9.50 -4.93 -4.90
C LEU A 454 9.42 -3.49 -5.43
N GLY A 455 10.55 -3.01 -5.94
CA GLY A 455 10.72 -1.65 -6.47
C GLY A 455 9.88 -1.33 -7.70
N ASN A 456 9.14 -2.30 -8.26
CA ASN A 456 8.22 -2.11 -9.37
C ASN A 456 6.78 -1.79 -8.94
N LEU A 457 6.48 -1.80 -7.64
CA LEU A 457 5.16 -1.47 -7.10
C LEU A 457 5.10 -0.07 -6.50
N LYS A 458 3.91 0.54 -6.51
CA LYS A 458 3.56 1.77 -5.78
C LYS A 458 2.23 1.59 -5.05
N ILE A 459 2.03 2.38 -4.00
CA ILE A 459 0.75 2.48 -3.32
C ILE A 459 -0.10 3.57 -3.97
N ALA A 460 -1.37 3.25 -4.22
CA ALA A 460 -2.42 4.15 -4.65
C ALA A 460 -3.55 4.16 -3.62
N SER A 461 -4.28 5.27 -3.56
CA SER A 461 -5.48 5.42 -2.73
C SER A 461 -6.68 5.69 -3.63
N VAL A 462 -7.83 5.11 -3.28
CA VAL A 462 -9.05 5.18 -4.07
C VAL A 462 -10.16 5.72 -3.18
N SER A 463 -10.82 6.81 -3.59
CA SER A 463 -11.76 7.57 -2.73
C SER A 463 -13.17 7.00 -2.72
N ASP A 464 -13.57 6.26 -3.76
CA ASP A 464 -14.89 5.64 -3.94
C ASP A 464 -14.96 4.18 -3.46
N PHE A 465 -13.99 3.71 -2.66
CA PHE A 465 -13.94 2.34 -2.14
C PHE A 465 -15.07 1.98 -1.14
N GLY A 466 -15.79 2.97 -0.63
CA GLY A 466 -16.99 2.75 0.20
C GLY A 466 -16.71 2.22 1.62
N LEU A 467 -15.45 2.26 2.08
CA LEU A 467 -15.06 2.04 3.48
C LEU A 467 -14.50 3.34 4.09
N PRO A 468 -14.57 3.50 5.43
CA PRO A 468 -13.97 4.64 6.10
C PRO A 468 -12.48 4.78 5.75
N LEU A 469 -12.05 6.01 5.48
CA LEU A 469 -10.65 6.34 5.16
C LEU A 469 -9.67 5.80 6.22
N GLU A 470 -10.09 5.78 7.49
CA GLU A 470 -9.32 5.25 8.61
C GLU A 470 -10.08 4.14 9.33
N THR A 471 -9.43 2.98 9.49
CA THR A 471 -9.90 1.90 10.36
C THR A 471 -9.26 2.07 11.74
N ARG A 472 -10.11 2.25 12.76
CA ARG A 472 -9.72 2.42 14.16
C ARG A 472 -9.93 1.12 14.93
N LEU A 473 -8.86 0.57 15.53
CA LEU A 473 -8.89 -0.70 16.24
C LEU A 473 -8.52 -0.49 17.73
N PRO A 474 -9.54 -0.35 18.61
CA PRO A 474 -9.33 -0.40 20.05
C PRO A 474 -9.00 -1.83 20.51
N MET A 475 -8.64 -1.96 21.78
CA MET A 475 -8.53 -3.26 22.44
C MET A 475 -9.91 -3.77 22.81
N GLY A 476 -10.15 -5.08 22.63
CA GLY A 476 -11.41 -5.73 22.95
C GLY A 476 -11.24 -6.80 24.03
N VAL A 477 -12.10 -6.78 25.04
CA VAL A 477 -12.11 -7.75 26.15
C VAL A 477 -13.47 -8.44 26.25
N THR A 478 -13.56 -9.53 27.01
CA THR A 478 -14.82 -10.23 27.26
C THR A 478 -15.83 -9.29 27.93
N LYS A 479 -17.11 -9.34 27.51
CA LYS A 479 -18.15 -8.47 28.03
C LYS A 479 -18.30 -8.56 29.56
N GLY A 480 -18.48 -7.40 30.21
CA GLY A 480 -18.60 -7.29 31.67
C GLY A 480 -17.26 -7.28 32.42
N ASN A 481 -16.11 -7.42 31.74
CA ASN A 481 -14.79 -7.32 32.37
C ASN A 481 -14.32 -5.85 32.47
N THR A 482 -15.06 -5.05 33.24
CA THR A 482 -14.79 -3.61 33.44
C THR A 482 -13.45 -3.34 34.14
N HIS A 483 -13.00 -4.26 34.99
CA HIS A 483 -11.69 -4.19 35.64
C HIS A 483 -10.55 -4.18 34.63
N LEU A 484 -10.54 -5.11 33.66
CA LEU A 484 -9.47 -5.17 32.66
C LEU A 484 -9.48 -3.96 31.72
N ILE A 485 -10.64 -3.41 31.37
CA ILE A 485 -10.72 -2.15 30.60
C ILE A 485 -10.04 -1.02 31.36
N SER A 486 -10.46 -0.77 32.61
CA SER A 486 -9.88 0.30 33.44
C SER A 486 -8.36 0.14 33.61
N ILE A 487 -7.90 -1.10 33.84
CA ILE A 487 -6.47 -1.42 33.95
C ILE A 487 -5.72 -1.10 32.65
N LEU A 488 -6.24 -1.50 31.49
CA LEU A 488 -5.62 -1.23 30.18
C LEU A 488 -5.59 0.27 29.86
N GLU A 489 -6.61 1.02 30.25
CA GLU A 489 -6.68 2.48 30.07
C GLU A 489 -5.65 3.20 30.94
N LYS A 490 -5.51 2.80 32.20
CA LYS A 490 -4.45 3.30 33.10
C LYS A 490 -3.06 2.92 32.60
N ALA A 491 -2.89 1.69 32.12
CA ALA A 491 -1.64 1.24 31.51
C ALA A 491 -1.30 2.09 30.27
N ASN A 492 -2.26 2.31 29.36
CA ASN A 492 -2.08 3.14 28.17
C ASN A 492 -1.73 4.60 28.53
N ALA A 493 -2.42 5.20 29.51
CA ALA A 493 -2.15 6.55 29.96
C ALA A 493 -0.75 6.71 30.57
N ALA A 494 -0.19 5.64 31.13
CA ALA A 494 1.15 5.62 31.70
C ALA A 494 2.26 5.24 30.69
N VAL A 495 1.94 4.87 29.45
CA VAL A 495 2.98 4.61 28.43
C VAL A 495 3.52 5.94 27.91
N PRO A 496 4.84 6.18 28.00
CA PRO A 496 5.45 7.37 27.44
C PRO A 496 5.21 7.48 25.93
N ILE A 497 4.84 8.68 25.46
CA ILE A 497 4.50 8.93 24.05
C ILE A 497 5.67 8.63 23.09
N ASP A 498 6.91 8.77 23.54
CA ASP A 498 8.13 8.42 22.80
C ASP A 498 8.26 6.91 22.60
N GLN A 499 7.83 6.08 23.56
CA GLN A 499 7.79 4.63 23.38
C GLN A 499 6.72 4.21 22.38
N VAL A 500 5.54 4.84 22.42
CA VAL A 500 4.49 4.62 21.40
C VAL A 500 4.97 5.07 20.02
N THR A 501 5.62 6.23 19.94
CA THR A 501 6.18 6.76 18.68
C THR A 501 7.31 5.88 18.16
N THR A 502 8.16 5.34 19.04
CA THR A 502 9.22 4.39 18.68
C THR A 502 8.62 3.09 18.17
N LEU A 503 7.64 2.51 18.88
CA LEU A 503 6.93 1.33 18.40
C LEU A 503 6.28 1.57 17.03
N ARG A 504 5.65 2.73 16.84
CA ARG A 504 5.10 3.11 15.53
C ARG A 504 6.21 3.21 14.49
N ARG A 505 7.34 3.86 14.74
CA ARG A 505 8.45 3.92 13.77
C ARG A 505 9.08 2.57 13.46
N THR A 506 9.19 1.70 14.46
CA THR A 506 9.76 0.35 14.30
C THR A 506 8.88 -0.52 13.41
N TRP A 507 7.56 -0.40 13.55
CA TRP A 507 6.60 -1.28 12.89
C TRP A 507 5.83 -0.63 11.73
N MET A 508 5.79 0.70 11.63
CA MET A 508 5.00 1.49 10.67
C MET A 508 5.87 2.62 10.09
N LEU A 509 5.68 2.93 8.80
CA LEU A 509 6.34 4.08 8.15
C LEU A 509 5.72 5.41 8.60
N PRO A 510 6.47 6.54 8.57
CA PRO A 510 6.01 7.83 9.11
C PRO A 510 4.83 8.43 8.32
N ASP A 511 3.88 9.03 9.05
CA ASP A 511 2.66 9.69 8.56
C ASP A 511 2.88 10.69 7.40
N HIS A 512 1.93 10.72 6.46
CA HIS A 512 1.96 11.54 5.23
C HIS A 512 1.35 12.95 5.37
N ASN A 513 0.80 13.34 6.52
CA ASN A 513 0.28 14.70 6.73
C ASN A 513 1.41 15.68 7.07
N ARG A 514 2.08 16.21 6.04
CA ARG A 514 3.11 17.26 6.18
C ARG A 514 2.48 18.63 5.97
N THR A 515 2.16 19.32 7.05
CA THR A 515 1.70 20.72 6.99
C THR A 515 2.84 21.67 7.29
N ILE A 516 3.03 22.69 6.44
CA ILE A 516 3.99 23.78 6.68
C ILE A 516 3.30 25.01 7.27
N ALA A 517 3.96 25.69 8.20
CA ALA A 517 3.46 26.90 8.82
C ALA A 517 3.60 28.12 7.87
N LEU A 518 2.54 28.40 7.12
CA LEU A 518 2.45 29.55 6.23
C LEU A 518 1.91 30.79 6.96
N SER A 519 2.54 31.93 6.70
CA SER A 519 2.07 33.25 7.11
C SER A 519 0.74 33.60 6.42
N ARG A 520 0.07 34.65 6.91
CA ARG A 520 -1.19 35.13 6.32
C ARG A 520 -0.99 35.59 4.87
N GLU A 521 0.12 36.25 4.58
CA GLU A 521 0.47 36.76 3.25
C GLU A 521 0.75 35.63 2.26
N GLU A 522 1.53 34.62 2.66
CA GLU A 522 1.80 33.44 1.83
C GLU A 522 0.52 32.65 1.54
N LYS A 523 -0.37 32.47 2.53
CA LYS A 523 -1.67 31.81 2.32
C LYS A 523 -2.54 32.58 1.33
N ALA A 524 -2.59 33.91 1.43
CA ALA A 524 -3.34 34.75 0.49
C ALA A 524 -2.74 34.68 -0.92
N TYR A 525 -1.42 34.72 -1.03
CA TYR A 525 -0.68 34.59 -2.28
C TYR A 525 -0.97 33.23 -2.96
N LEU A 526 -0.86 32.10 -2.24
CA LEU A 526 -1.11 30.77 -2.82
C LEU A 526 -2.57 30.59 -3.26
N ARG A 527 -3.54 31.11 -2.49
CA ARG A 527 -4.97 31.12 -2.89
C ARG A 527 -5.19 31.85 -4.21
N LYS A 528 -4.44 32.93 -4.47
CA LYS A 528 -4.50 33.68 -5.72
C LYS A 528 -3.75 32.97 -6.86
N LYS A 529 -2.58 32.38 -6.56
CA LYS A 529 -1.69 31.73 -7.54
C LYS A 529 -2.33 30.49 -8.17
N LYS A 530 -3.10 29.69 -7.40
CA LYS A 530 -3.86 28.48 -7.81
C LYS A 530 -3.03 27.31 -8.36
N ARG A 531 -1.95 27.55 -9.11
CA ARG A 531 -1.00 26.57 -9.64
C ARG A 531 0.38 27.20 -9.80
N ILE A 532 1.42 26.38 -9.75
CA ILE A 532 2.81 26.79 -9.97
C ILE A 532 3.31 26.05 -11.21
N THR A 533 3.84 26.76 -12.19
CA THR A 533 4.44 26.16 -13.39
C THR A 533 5.93 25.90 -13.19
N MET A 534 6.43 24.78 -13.69
CA MET A 534 7.80 24.32 -13.44
C MET A 534 8.52 23.92 -14.73
N CYS A 535 9.73 24.44 -14.89
CA CYS A 535 10.72 24.00 -15.88
C CYS A 535 11.79 23.13 -15.19
N ILE A 536 12.43 22.25 -15.96
CA ILE A 536 13.52 21.35 -15.52
C ILE A 536 14.64 21.34 -16.55
N ASP A 537 15.78 20.72 -16.25
CA ASP A 537 16.68 20.21 -17.29
C ASP A 537 16.15 18.88 -17.85
N PRO A 538 15.76 18.82 -19.14
CA PRO A 538 15.14 17.62 -19.70
C PRO A 538 16.11 16.45 -19.92
N ASN A 539 17.43 16.64 -19.80
CA ASN A 539 18.45 15.64 -20.14
C ASN A 539 19.55 15.48 -19.07
N TRP A 540 19.21 15.59 -17.78
CA TRP A 540 20.19 15.65 -16.68
C TRP A 540 20.04 14.52 -15.65
N MET A 541 19.91 13.29 -16.13
CA MET A 541 19.85 12.12 -15.25
C MET A 541 21.15 11.98 -14.41
N PRO A 542 21.05 11.58 -13.13
CA PRO A 542 19.84 11.09 -12.45
C PRO A 542 19.00 12.19 -11.76
N PHE A 543 19.33 13.47 -11.94
CA PHE A 543 18.64 14.57 -11.28
C PHE A 543 17.24 14.80 -11.82
N GLU A 544 17.16 15.00 -13.13
CA GLU A 544 15.90 15.24 -13.82
C GLU A 544 15.99 14.92 -15.31
N ALA A 545 14.87 14.49 -15.86
CA ALA A 545 14.67 14.32 -17.28
C ALA A 545 13.20 14.51 -17.67
N ASN A 546 12.99 14.78 -18.96
CA ASN A 546 11.69 14.73 -19.60
C ASN A 546 11.52 13.40 -20.34
N GLU A 547 10.96 12.39 -19.67
CA GLU A 547 10.64 11.10 -20.28
C GLU A 547 9.20 11.10 -20.80
N LYS A 548 9.02 11.24 -22.12
CA LYS A 548 7.71 11.21 -22.82
C LYS A 548 6.71 12.25 -22.28
N GLY A 549 7.17 13.46 -21.95
CA GLY A 549 6.33 14.53 -21.43
C GLY A 549 6.07 14.46 -19.92
N ARG A 550 6.78 13.58 -19.19
CA ARG A 550 6.71 13.50 -17.72
C ARG A 550 8.04 13.90 -17.10
N HIS A 551 7.96 14.61 -15.98
CA HIS A 551 9.12 14.88 -15.12
C HIS A 551 9.52 13.60 -14.37
N THR A 552 10.75 13.16 -14.60
CA THR A 552 11.34 11.98 -13.98
C THR A 552 12.70 12.32 -13.39
N GLY A 553 13.18 11.56 -12.40
CA GLY A 553 14.48 11.78 -11.76
C GLY A 553 14.36 12.15 -10.28
N MET A 554 15.50 12.35 -9.64
CA MET A 554 15.61 12.71 -8.22
C MET A 554 14.74 13.91 -7.84
N THR A 555 14.70 14.95 -8.67
CA THR A 555 13.97 16.17 -8.34
C THR A 555 12.45 15.99 -8.46
N ALA A 556 11.97 14.99 -9.20
CA ALA A 556 10.54 14.65 -9.24
C ALA A 556 10.04 14.20 -7.86
N ASP A 557 10.84 13.41 -7.14
CA ASP A 557 10.52 12.99 -5.77
C ASP A 557 10.51 14.19 -4.80
N TYR A 558 11.48 15.10 -4.93
CA TYR A 558 11.52 16.34 -4.14
C TYR A 558 10.32 17.25 -4.41
N ILE A 559 9.98 17.46 -5.68
CA ILE A 559 8.85 18.30 -6.09
C ILE A 559 7.52 17.71 -5.62
N GLN A 560 7.37 16.38 -5.62
CA GLN A 560 6.18 15.73 -5.05
C GLN A 560 6.01 16.05 -3.56
N LEU A 561 7.08 15.99 -2.78
CA LEU A 561 7.06 16.33 -1.35
C LEU A 561 6.77 17.81 -1.12
N MET A 562 7.37 18.69 -1.93
CA MET A 562 7.12 20.13 -1.85
C MET A 562 5.67 20.45 -2.23
N GLN A 563 5.12 19.85 -3.28
CA GLN A 563 3.73 20.01 -3.68
C GLN A 563 2.77 19.60 -2.55
N GLN A 564 3.02 18.46 -1.90
CA GLN A 564 2.23 17.98 -0.76
C GLN A 564 2.27 18.97 0.42
N ALA A 565 3.44 19.50 0.74
CA ALA A 565 3.61 20.49 1.79
C ALA A 565 2.90 21.82 1.47
N ILE A 566 3.02 22.30 0.22
CA ILE A 566 2.51 23.61 -0.21
C ILE A 566 0.99 23.57 -0.42
N GLY A 567 0.44 22.44 -0.88
CA GLY A 567 -1.00 22.25 -1.04
C GLY A 567 -1.62 22.91 -2.28
N ILE A 568 -0.81 23.32 -3.27
CA ILE A 568 -1.28 23.72 -4.61
C ILE A 568 -0.55 22.93 -5.71
N PRO A 569 -1.18 22.63 -6.86
CA PRO A 569 -0.56 21.86 -7.94
C PRO A 569 0.71 22.55 -8.51
N ILE A 570 1.74 21.74 -8.77
CA ILE A 570 2.95 22.10 -9.51
C ILE A 570 2.88 21.42 -10.89
N GLU A 571 2.66 22.21 -11.94
CA GLU A 571 2.49 21.75 -13.32
C GLU A 571 3.84 21.77 -14.05
N PHE A 572 4.26 20.61 -14.56
CA PHE A 572 5.47 20.47 -15.38
C PHE A 572 5.23 21.00 -16.80
N ILE A 573 6.10 21.91 -17.26
CA ILE A 573 6.14 22.42 -18.64
C ILE A 573 7.22 21.67 -19.42
N PRO A 574 6.86 20.80 -20.38
CA PRO A 574 7.84 19.98 -21.09
C PRO A 574 8.69 20.84 -22.04
N THR A 575 10.01 20.69 -21.91
CA THR A 575 11.03 21.26 -22.82
C THR A 575 11.93 20.14 -23.35
N THR A 576 12.68 20.43 -24.41
CA THR A 576 13.56 19.49 -25.11
C THR A 576 15.04 19.70 -24.78
N THR A 577 15.43 20.94 -24.46
CA THR A 577 16.80 21.30 -24.10
C THR A 577 16.84 22.19 -22.85
N TRP A 578 17.98 22.21 -22.17
CA TRP A 578 18.19 23.12 -21.03
C TRP A 578 18.10 24.59 -21.44
N THR A 579 18.58 24.95 -22.64
CA THR A 579 18.48 26.31 -23.19
C THR A 579 17.03 26.76 -23.34
N GLU A 580 16.17 25.89 -23.89
CA GLU A 580 14.73 26.16 -23.99
C GLU A 580 14.10 26.40 -22.61
N SER A 581 14.46 25.59 -21.60
CA SER A 581 13.99 25.80 -20.21
C SER A 581 14.36 27.18 -19.67
N ILE A 582 15.59 27.63 -19.90
CA ILE A 582 16.04 28.96 -19.48
C ILE A 582 15.26 30.07 -20.20
N GLU A 583 15.08 29.97 -21.52
CA GLU A 583 14.29 30.93 -22.31
C GLU A 583 12.85 31.03 -21.81
N MET A 584 12.22 29.89 -21.49
CA MET A 584 10.87 29.84 -20.90
C MET A 584 10.82 30.51 -19.52
N GLY A 585 11.85 30.32 -18.69
CA GLY A 585 11.97 31.01 -17.40
C GLY A 585 12.11 32.53 -17.54
N MET A 586 12.98 33.00 -18.45
CA MET A 586 13.13 34.42 -18.75
C MET A 586 11.84 35.04 -19.30
N ALA A 587 11.12 34.30 -20.14
CA ALA A 587 9.81 34.67 -20.67
C ALA A 587 8.67 34.53 -19.64
N ARG A 588 8.98 34.19 -18.39
CA ARG A 588 8.01 34.06 -17.29
C ARG A 588 6.92 33.01 -17.53
N LYS A 589 7.20 32.02 -18.38
CA LYS A 589 6.33 30.86 -18.65
C LYS A 589 6.47 29.75 -17.61
N CYS A 590 7.57 29.75 -16.86
CA CYS A 590 7.80 28.90 -15.70
C CYS A 590 7.93 29.76 -14.43
N ASP A 591 7.23 29.37 -13.38
CA ASP A 591 7.30 30.01 -12.06
C ASP A 591 8.52 29.55 -11.26
N ILE A 592 8.92 28.29 -11.47
CA ILE A 592 10.08 27.69 -10.81
C ILE A 592 10.93 26.86 -11.78
N PHE A 593 12.20 26.70 -11.41
CA PHE A 593 13.09 25.63 -11.84
C PHE A 593 13.29 24.66 -10.68
N ALA A 594 13.05 23.36 -10.92
CA ALA A 594 13.13 22.35 -9.87
C ALA A 594 14.51 22.28 -9.23
N LEU A 595 15.57 22.29 -10.04
CA LEU A 595 16.96 22.24 -9.59
C LEU A 595 17.83 23.16 -10.44
N VAL A 596 18.31 24.23 -9.83
CA VAL A 596 19.16 25.21 -10.52
C VAL A 596 20.18 25.80 -9.57
N MET A 597 21.30 26.23 -10.16
CA MET A 597 22.39 26.87 -9.47
C MET A 597 22.33 28.38 -9.65
N GLU A 598 22.69 29.09 -8.59
CA GLU A 598 22.83 30.53 -8.58
C GLU A 598 24.05 31.00 -9.41
N THR A 599 23.82 31.99 -10.27
CA THR A 599 24.87 32.70 -11.03
C THR A 599 24.53 34.19 -11.06
N PRO A 600 25.50 35.10 -11.20
CA PRO A 600 25.23 36.53 -11.37
C PRO A 600 24.23 36.85 -12.48
N GLU A 601 24.31 36.16 -13.61
CA GLU A 601 23.37 36.34 -14.74
C GLU A 601 21.94 35.96 -14.35
N ARG A 602 21.73 34.73 -13.84
CA ARG A 602 20.42 34.23 -13.43
C ARG A 602 19.72 35.05 -12.34
N ARG A 603 20.47 35.72 -11.45
CA ARG A 603 19.88 36.63 -10.44
C ARG A 603 19.08 37.79 -11.05
N SER A 604 19.32 38.13 -12.33
CA SER A 604 18.54 39.15 -13.03
C SER A 604 17.08 38.75 -13.29
N TYR A 605 16.75 37.45 -13.29
CA TYR A 605 15.38 36.95 -13.51
C TYR A 605 14.89 35.87 -12.51
N LEU A 606 15.76 35.32 -11.67
CA LEU A 606 15.43 34.32 -10.64
C LEU A 606 15.90 34.72 -9.24
N ASP A 607 15.13 34.23 -8.27
CA ASP A 607 15.41 34.18 -6.84
C ASP A 607 15.69 32.72 -6.44
N PHE A 608 16.62 32.48 -5.51
CA PHE A 608 17.07 31.13 -5.16
C PHE A 608 16.70 30.77 -3.72
N THR A 609 16.23 29.53 -3.53
CA THR A 609 15.98 28.97 -2.19
C THR A 609 17.27 28.57 -1.48
N THR A 610 17.18 28.16 -0.22
CA THR A 610 18.26 27.41 0.42
C THR A 610 18.56 26.15 -0.39
N PRO A 611 19.83 25.85 -0.69
CA PRO A 611 20.19 24.65 -1.44
C PRO A 611 19.75 23.40 -0.70
N TYR A 612 19.10 22.49 -1.42
CA TYR A 612 18.67 21.20 -0.89
C TYR A 612 19.49 20.03 -1.45
N PHE A 613 20.41 20.33 -2.38
CA PHE A 613 21.31 19.37 -2.97
C PHE A 613 22.71 19.97 -3.17
N LYS A 614 23.76 19.17 -2.91
CA LYS A 614 25.16 19.59 -3.08
C LYS A 614 25.95 18.49 -3.78
N THR A 615 26.80 18.85 -4.74
CA THR A 615 27.63 17.88 -5.48
C THR A 615 29.00 18.47 -5.86
N PRO A 616 30.09 17.69 -5.85
CA PRO A 616 31.35 18.12 -6.46
C PRO A 616 31.29 17.99 -7.99
N LEU A 617 32.15 18.75 -8.68
CA LEU A 617 32.47 18.49 -10.09
C LEU A 617 33.61 17.49 -10.22
N VAL A 618 33.55 16.74 -11.29
CA VAL A 618 34.56 15.74 -11.64
C VAL A 618 34.82 15.79 -13.15
N ILE A 619 35.92 15.19 -13.56
CA ILE A 619 36.27 15.01 -14.97
C ILE A 619 36.23 13.52 -15.35
N ALA A 620 35.50 13.20 -16.41
CA ALA A 620 35.46 11.87 -17.02
C ALA A 620 36.44 11.78 -18.19
N THR A 621 37.21 10.70 -18.27
CA THR A 621 38.20 10.43 -19.33
C THR A 621 38.22 8.95 -19.70
N GLN A 622 38.99 8.57 -20.72
CA GLN A 622 39.23 7.17 -21.08
C GLN A 622 40.05 6.42 -20.01
N LEU A 623 39.91 5.09 -19.93
CA LEU A 623 40.48 4.28 -18.84
C LEU A 623 42.00 4.41 -18.64
N HIS A 624 42.77 4.68 -19.70
CA HIS A 624 44.23 4.72 -19.65
C HIS A 624 44.79 6.05 -19.10
N VAL A 625 43.96 7.08 -18.97
CA VAL A 625 44.40 8.41 -18.51
C VAL A 625 44.71 8.38 -17.01
N SER A 626 45.88 8.88 -16.60
CA SER A 626 46.26 8.96 -15.18
C SER A 626 45.30 9.83 -14.36
N ARG A 627 45.33 9.67 -13.04
CA ARG A 627 44.53 10.51 -12.12
C ARG A 627 44.93 11.99 -12.29
N ILE A 628 43.93 12.85 -12.39
CA ILE A 628 44.06 14.31 -12.50
C ILE A 628 43.80 14.88 -11.10
N SER A 629 44.79 15.59 -10.56
CA SER A 629 44.72 16.14 -9.21
C SER A 629 44.30 17.61 -9.20
N ASP A 630 44.64 18.36 -10.25
CA ASP A 630 44.25 19.75 -10.43
C ASP A 630 43.61 19.96 -11.81
N ILE A 631 42.59 20.81 -11.89
CA ILE A 631 41.93 21.14 -13.17
C ILE A 631 42.88 21.85 -14.14
N ARG A 632 43.92 22.53 -13.62
CA ARG A 632 44.94 23.23 -14.43
C ARG A 632 45.87 22.27 -15.16
N ASP A 633 45.98 21.02 -14.71
CA ASP A 633 46.80 19.98 -15.35
C ASP A 633 46.30 19.63 -16.77
N VAL A 634 45.08 20.04 -17.10
CA VAL A 634 44.43 19.79 -18.40
C VAL A 634 44.05 21.08 -19.12
N ALA A 635 44.64 22.21 -18.74
CA ALA A 635 44.33 23.53 -19.33
C ALA A 635 44.63 23.61 -20.84
N ASP A 636 45.66 22.88 -21.29
CA ASP A 636 46.07 22.77 -22.70
C ASP A 636 45.21 21.79 -23.52
N ARG A 637 44.29 21.07 -22.88
CA ARG A 637 43.47 20.02 -23.50
C ARG A 637 42.07 20.52 -23.82
N ARG A 638 41.46 19.92 -24.85
CA ARG A 638 40.07 20.16 -25.22
C ARG A 638 39.14 19.43 -24.25
N ILE A 639 38.49 20.20 -23.38
CA ILE A 639 37.61 19.68 -22.33
C ILE A 639 36.15 20.02 -22.65
N GLY A 640 35.27 19.03 -22.64
CA GLY A 640 33.84 19.24 -22.85
C GLY A 640 33.13 19.75 -21.60
N ILE A 641 32.17 20.64 -21.81
CA ILE A 641 31.20 21.10 -20.81
C ILE A 641 29.81 21.21 -21.45
N ALA A 642 28.76 20.93 -20.68
CA ALA A 642 27.40 21.09 -21.19
C ALA A 642 27.05 22.57 -21.40
N LYS A 643 26.51 22.90 -22.57
CA LYS A 643 26.14 24.27 -22.96
C LYS A 643 25.07 24.83 -22.01
N GLY A 644 25.26 26.06 -21.52
CA GLY A 644 24.29 26.76 -20.66
C GLY A 644 24.28 26.34 -19.18
N TYR A 645 25.17 25.43 -18.78
CA TYR A 645 25.30 25.02 -17.37
C TYR A 645 26.12 26.04 -16.57
N ALA A 646 25.70 26.32 -15.34
CA ALA A 646 26.29 27.35 -14.47
C ALA A 646 27.79 27.16 -14.20
N TYR A 647 28.24 25.90 -14.05
CA TYR A 647 29.67 25.64 -13.88
C TYR A 647 30.49 25.99 -15.11
N GLY A 648 29.93 25.96 -16.33
CA GLY A 648 30.63 26.38 -17.53
C GLY A 648 30.93 27.88 -17.54
N GLU A 649 29.99 28.71 -17.08
CA GLU A 649 30.19 30.16 -16.89
C GLU A 649 31.29 30.42 -15.86
N LEU A 650 31.19 29.76 -14.70
CA LEU A 650 32.11 29.95 -13.59
C LEU A 650 33.52 29.43 -13.88
N LEU A 651 33.65 28.32 -14.64
CA LEU A 651 34.93 27.81 -15.10
C LEU A 651 35.60 28.74 -16.12
N ARG A 652 34.85 29.27 -17.10
CA ARG A 652 35.39 30.26 -18.06
C ARG A 652 35.88 31.53 -17.37
N LYS A 653 35.15 31.99 -16.35
CA LYS A 653 35.54 33.16 -15.56
C LYS A 653 36.78 32.90 -14.70
N LYS A 654 36.89 31.71 -14.11
CA LYS A 654 37.98 31.35 -13.20
C LYS A 654 39.25 30.89 -13.92
N TYR A 655 39.11 30.26 -15.08
CA TYR A 655 40.20 29.68 -15.89
C TYR A 655 40.05 30.12 -17.36
N PRO A 656 40.36 31.39 -17.68
CA PRO A 656 40.14 31.94 -19.02
C PRO A 656 41.01 31.29 -20.10
N ASP A 657 42.15 30.70 -19.73
CA ASP A 657 43.11 30.08 -20.66
C ASP A 657 42.75 28.62 -21.02
N MET A 658 41.71 28.06 -20.42
CA MET A 658 41.32 26.66 -20.59
C MET A 658 40.48 26.45 -21.87
N GLN A 659 40.79 25.43 -22.67
CA GLN A 659 40.05 25.11 -23.90
C GLN A 659 38.73 24.35 -23.61
N LEU A 660 37.73 25.09 -23.12
CA LEU A 660 36.39 24.56 -22.85
C LEU A 660 35.53 24.52 -24.13
N ILE A 661 35.01 23.35 -24.47
CA ILE A 661 34.19 23.09 -25.65
C ILE A 661 32.75 22.82 -25.19
N ASP A 662 31.80 23.60 -25.68
CA ASP A 662 30.38 23.35 -25.44
C ASP A 662 29.92 22.06 -26.11
N THR A 663 29.10 21.30 -25.40
CA THR A 663 28.41 20.08 -25.84
C THR A 663 26.91 20.24 -25.63
N ASP A 664 26.11 19.54 -26.44
CA ASP A 664 24.65 19.69 -26.38
C ASP A 664 24.04 19.05 -25.12
N SER A 665 24.72 18.04 -24.56
CA SER A 665 24.33 17.38 -23.31
C SER A 665 25.54 16.72 -22.64
N VAL A 666 25.33 16.20 -21.42
CA VAL A 666 26.29 15.31 -20.75
C VAL A 666 26.58 14.07 -21.60
N THR A 667 25.56 13.50 -22.24
CA THR A 667 25.70 12.29 -23.06
C THR A 667 26.49 12.56 -24.34
N ASP A 668 26.26 13.69 -25.02
CA ASP A 668 27.07 14.12 -26.17
C ASP A 668 28.55 14.28 -25.78
N GLY A 669 28.80 14.97 -24.67
CA GLY A 669 30.15 15.17 -24.18
C GLY A 669 30.89 13.87 -23.86
N LEU A 670 30.24 12.94 -23.16
CA LEU A 670 30.82 11.62 -22.86
C LEU A 670 31.07 10.78 -24.12
N ASN A 671 30.15 10.79 -25.10
CA ASN A 671 30.36 10.12 -26.39
C ASN A 671 31.60 10.67 -27.12
N ARG A 672 31.82 11.98 -27.04
CA ARG A 672 32.97 12.64 -27.66
C ARG A 672 34.29 12.31 -26.96
N VAL A 673 34.26 12.08 -25.65
CA VAL A 673 35.41 11.58 -24.87
C VAL A 673 35.70 10.12 -25.20
N GLU A 674 34.67 9.28 -25.29
CA GLU A 674 34.81 7.86 -25.67
C GLU A 674 35.48 7.73 -27.04
N LYS A 675 35.03 8.52 -28.03
CA LYS A 675 35.62 8.59 -29.38
C LYS A 675 36.99 9.29 -29.46
N GLY A 676 37.52 9.82 -28.35
CA GLY A 676 38.80 10.53 -28.30
C GLY A 676 38.80 11.93 -28.96
N THR A 677 37.64 12.46 -29.33
CA THR A 677 37.52 13.82 -29.91
C THR A 677 37.59 14.93 -28.85
N LEU A 678 37.34 14.58 -27.59
CA LEU A 678 37.59 15.40 -26.41
C LEU A 678 38.50 14.62 -25.47
N PHE A 679 39.42 15.31 -24.79
CA PHE A 679 40.31 14.66 -23.81
C PHE A 679 39.54 14.21 -22.57
N GLY A 680 38.60 15.04 -22.11
CA GLY A 680 37.76 14.75 -20.97
C GLY A 680 36.50 15.60 -20.97
N PHE A 681 35.54 15.23 -20.13
CA PHE A 681 34.28 15.95 -19.95
C PHE A 681 34.09 16.31 -18.48
N ILE A 682 33.82 17.58 -18.19
CA ILE A 682 33.56 18.05 -16.83
C ILE A 682 32.06 18.09 -16.58
N GLY A 683 31.65 17.49 -15.47
CA GLY A 683 30.27 17.49 -15.02
C GLY A 683 30.17 17.12 -13.54
N THR A 684 28.96 17.08 -13.01
CA THR A 684 28.71 16.71 -11.62
C THR A 684 29.03 15.23 -11.40
N HIS A 685 29.57 14.89 -10.23
CA HIS A 685 29.89 13.52 -9.85
C HIS A 685 28.72 12.55 -10.07
N ALA A 686 27.52 12.92 -9.64
CA ALA A 686 26.33 12.07 -9.77
C ALA A 686 25.93 11.82 -11.23
N ALA A 687 25.87 12.86 -12.08
CA ALA A 687 25.51 12.70 -13.49
C ALA A 687 26.57 11.88 -14.26
N LEU A 688 27.87 12.19 -14.10
CA LEU A 688 28.90 11.42 -14.80
C LEU A 688 28.97 9.98 -14.29
N GLY A 689 28.88 9.77 -12.99
CA GLY A 689 28.82 8.43 -12.39
C GLY A 689 27.66 7.61 -12.94
N TYR A 690 26.46 8.19 -12.99
CA TYR A 690 25.27 7.55 -13.56
C TYR A 690 25.48 7.14 -15.02
N HIS A 691 25.90 8.07 -15.88
CA HIS A 691 26.06 7.79 -17.31
C HIS A 691 27.20 6.80 -17.58
N ILE A 692 28.33 6.91 -16.86
CA ILE A 692 29.44 5.96 -16.98
C ILE A 692 28.99 4.56 -16.57
N GLN A 693 28.30 4.41 -15.44
CA GLN A 693 27.83 3.11 -14.97
C GLN A 693 26.78 2.50 -15.91
N LYS A 694 25.86 3.32 -16.43
CA LYS A 694 24.75 2.85 -17.26
C LYS A 694 25.16 2.53 -18.70
N THR A 695 26.05 3.33 -19.29
CA THR A 695 26.29 3.33 -20.74
C THR A 695 27.74 3.09 -21.11
N TYR A 696 28.70 3.62 -20.33
CA TYR A 696 30.13 3.62 -20.68
C TYR A 696 30.98 2.74 -19.76
N PHE A 697 30.37 1.72 -19.15
CA PHE A 697 31.03 0.86 -18.16
C PHE A 697 32.21 0.13 -18.78
N GLY A 698 33.40 0.28 -18.19
CA GLY A 698 34.63 -0.31 -18.73
C GLY A 698 35.20 0.40 -19.97
N GLN A 699 34.70 1.59 -20.31
CA GLN A 699 35.21 2.43 -21.40
C GLN A 699 35.71 3.79 -20.88
N LEU A 700 34.94 4.40 -19.99
CA LEU A 700 35.25 5.67 -19.35
C LEU A 700 35.40 5.51 -17.84
N LYS A 701 36.13 6.43 -17.21
CA LYS A 701 36.27 6.54 -15.76
C LYS A 701 36.23 7.99 -15.31
N ILE A 702 35.98 8.20 -14.02
CA ILE A 702 36.20 9.48 -13.37
C ILE A 702 37.68 9.59 -13.01
N ALA A 703 38.39 10.53 -13.61
CA ALA A 703 39.85 10.68 -13.45
C ALA A 703 40.27 11.72 -12.42
N GLY A 704 39.38 12.63 -12.01
CA GLY A 704 39.68 13.66 -11.02
C GLY A 704 38.41 14.26 -10.42
N LYS A 705 38.52 14.73 -9.17
CA LYS A 705 37.47 15.43 -8.40
C LYS A 705 38.00 16.80 -8.02
N PHE A 706 37.21 17.85 -8.24
CA PHE A 706 37.58 19.22 -7.91
C PHE A 706 36.98 19.62 -6.56
N ASN A 707 37.68 20.51 -5.83
CA ASN A 707 37.38 20.82 -4.43
C ASN A 707 36.13 21.70 -4.25
N GLU A 708 35.67 22.34 -5.32
CA GLU A 708 34.48 23.18 -5.30
C GLU A 708 33.23 22.31 -5.11
N ILE A 709 32.49 22.59 -4.03
CA ILE A 709 31.18 22.00 -3.76
C ILE A 709 30.13 22.93 -4.35
N TRP A 710 29.28 22.36 -5.19
CA TRP A 710 28.29 23.09 -5.94
C TRP A 710 26.92 22.93 -5.32
N GLU A 711 26.26 24.05 -5.07
CA GLU A 711 25.00 24.13 -4.35
C GLU A 711 23.83 24.36 -5.30
N LEU A 712 22.80 23.51 -5.18
CA LEU A 712 21.65 23.48 -6.07
C LEU A 712 20.36 23.59 -5.23
N GLY A 713 19.44 24.45 -5.69
CA GLY A 713 18.16 24.72 -5.04
C GLY A 713 17.04 24.94 -6.05
N VAL A 714 15.88 25.37 -5.57
CA VAL A 714 14.77 25.80 -6.43
C VAL A 714 15.04 27.23 -6.87
N GLY A 715 14.93 27.47 -8.17
CA GLY A 715 14.97 28.82 -8.74
C GLY A 715 13.56 29.32 -8.94
N THR A 716 13.12 30.28 -8.15
CA THR A 716 11.81 30.91 -8.25
C THR A 716 11.89 32.21 -9.02
N ARG A 717 10.78 32.70 -9.57
CA ARG A 717 10.73 34.04 -10.17
C ARG A 717 11.09 35.14 -9.17
N ASN A 718 11.98 36.06 -9.58
CA ASN A 718 12.40 37.19 -8.73
C ASN A 718 11.36 38.32 -8.58
N ASP A 719 10.27 38.30 -9.36
CA ASP A 719 9.13 39.21 -9.19
C ASP A 719 8.08 38.68 -8.21
N GLU A 720 8.30 37.48 -7.63
CA GLU A 720 7.40 36.83 -6.68
C GLU A 720 8.14 36.30 -5.43
N PRO A 721 8.67 37.18 -4.55
CA PRO A 721 9.50 36.78 -3.41
C PRO A 721 8.78 35.90 -2.37
N LEU A 722 7.44 35.96 -2.32
CA LEU A 722 6.64 35.05 -1.48
C LEU A 722 6.73 33.59 -1.94
N LEU A 723 6.95 33.34 -3.23
CA LEU A 723 7.12 31.99 -3.77
C LEU A 723 8.41 31.34 -3.24
N LYS A 724 9.51 32.10 -3.23
CA LYS A 724 10.77 31.69 -2.61
C LYS A 724 10.59 31.33 -1.13
N SER A 725 9.88 32.17 -0.38
CA SER A 725 9.62 31.92 1.05
C SER A 725 8.85 30.61 1.27
N VAL A 726 7.81 30.37 0.47
CA VAL A 726 7.02 29.14 0.52
C VAL A 726 7.89 27.91 0.23
N PHE A 727 8.72 27.95 -0.83
CA PHE A 727 9.60 26.83 -1.15
C PHE A 727 10.70 26.60 -0.11
N ASN A 728 11.24 27.65 0.52
CA ASN A 728 12.17 27.50 1.66
C ASN A 728 11.52 26.74 2.82
N LYS A 729 10.26 27.06 3.14
CA LYS A 729 9.51 26.34 4.17
C LYS A 729 9.19 24.90 3.77
N ALA A 730 8.88 24.67 2.50
CA ALA A 730 8.64 23.34 1.97
C ALA A 730 9.91 22.48 2.03
N ILE A 731 11.06 23.01 1.62
CA ILE A 731 12.38 22.36 1.72
C ILE A 731 12.72 22.05 3.18
N ALA A 732 12.58 23.03 4.08
CA ALA A 732 12.89 22.84 5.50
C ALA A 732 11.99 21.81 6.20
N ALA A 733 10.81 21.51 5.63
CA ALA A 733 9.90 20.49 6.14
C ALA A 733 10.23 19.07 5.65
N ILE A 734 11.20 18.90 4.74
CA ILE A 734 11.66 17.60 4.29
C ILE A 734 12.68 17.06 5.33
N PRO A 735 12.41 15.92 5.98
CA PRO A 735 13.35 15.36 6.95
C PRO A 735 14.64 14.89 6.29
N GLU A 736 15.77 14.96 7.00
CA GLU A 736 17.08 14.47 6.53
C GLU A 736 17.06 12.99 6.08
N GLU A 737 16.24 12.14 6.70
CA GLU A 737 16.08 10.75 6.24
C GLU A 737 15.45 10.66 4.85
N GLU A 738 14.55 11.58 4.53
CA GLU A 738 13.91 11.65 3.23
C GLU A 738 14.89 12.20 2.18
N HIS A 739 15.73 13.17 2.55
CA HIS A 739 16.87 13.56 1.73
C HIS A 739 17.78 12.37 1.45
N ARG A 740 18.18 11.62 2.48
CA ARG A 740 19.00 10.41 2.31
C ARG A 740 18.32 9.33 1.46
N ARG A 741 17.02 9.10 1.67
CA ARG A 741 16.24 8.11 0.91
C ARG A 741 16.22 8.44 -0.57
N ILE A 742 15.89 9.68 -0.93
CA ILE A 742 15.85 10.15 -2.32
C ILE A 742 17.26 10.11 -2.92
N LEU A 743 18.28 10.56 -2.18
CA LEU A 743 19.67 10.50 -2.63
C LEU A 743 20.13 9.07 -2.92
N ASN A 744 19.91 8.14 -1.99
CA ASN A 744 20.31 6.73 -2.15
C ASN A 744 19.53 6.02 -3.27
N GLN A 745 18.31 6.47 -3.58
CA GLN A 745 17.50 5.93 -4.67
C GLN A 745 18.08 6.26 -6.05
N TRP A 746 18.67 7.46 -6.21
CA TRP A 746 19.06 8.01 -7.52
C TRP A 746 20.57 8.15 -7.73
N ILE A 747 21.33 8.40 -6.67
CA ILE A 747 22.76 8.68 -6.72
C ILE A 747 23.50 7.60 -5.97
N VAL A 748 24.26 6.80 -6.71
CA VAL A 748 25.23 5.88 -6.12
C VAL A 748 26.29 6.73 -5.42
N VAL A 749 26.24 6.79 -4.08
CA VAL A 749 27.28 7.42 -3.27
C VAL A 749 28.53 6.55 -3.35
N GLY A 750 29.29 6.72 -4.44
CA GLY A 750 30.71 6.46 -4.42
C GLY A 750 31.36 7.52 -3.53
N SER A 751 31.32 7.34 -2.22
CA SER A 751 32.08 8.16 -1.28
C SER A 751 33.58 7.88 -1.46
N GLY A 752 34.16 8.48 -2.49
CA GLY A 752 35.57 8.83 -2.52
C GLY A 752 35.81 9.90 -1.46
N ASP A 753 36.06 9.45 -0.23
CA ASP A 753 36.91 10.09 0.80
C ASP A 753 36.94 9.32 2.16
N THR A 754 36.79 7.99 2.19
CA THR A 754 37.01 7.21 3.43
C THR A 754 38.34 6.46 3.49
N SER A 755 39.17 6.52 2.44
CA SER A 755 40.36 5.64 2.33
C SER A 755 41.43 5.89 3.41
N ASP A 756 41.37 6.99 4.15
CA ASP A 756 42.39 7.26 5.18
C ASP A 756 41.99 6.93 6.63
N ASN A 757 40.70 6.75 6.95
CA ASN A 757 40.26 6.60 8.35
C ASN A 757 39.70 5.22 8.74
N THR A 758 39.51 4.29 7.81
CA THR A 758 39.01 2.93 8.11
C THR A 758 40.10 1.93 8.52
N LEU A 759 41.32 2.09 8.00
CA LEU A 759 42.43 1.17 8.29
C LEU A 759 43.14 1.54 9.60
N SER A 760 43.40 0.54 10.45
CA SER A 760 44.18 0.76 11.68
C SER A 760 45.65 1.06 11.34
N LYS A 761 46.41 1.55 12.33
CA LYS A 761 47.86 1.74 12.18
C LYS A 761 48.57 0.42 11.83
N SER A 762 48.12 -0.71 12.40
CA SER A 762 48.65 -2.04 12.07
C SER A 762 48.32 -2.45 10.63
N ASP A 763 47.10 -2.19 10.16
CA ASP A 763 46.69 -2.47 8.78
C ASP A 763 47.56 -1.68 7.77
N LYS A 764 47.72 -0.36 7.99
CA LYS A 764 48.55 0.49 7.13
C LYS A 764 50.02 0.05 7.13
N THR A 765 50.54 -0.39 8.28
CA THR A 765 51.90 -0.92 8.41
C THR A 765 52.06 -2.23 7.64
N PHE A 766 51.06 -3.12 7.74
CA PHE A 766 51.03 -4.38 7.02
C PHE A 766 51.03 -4.15 5.50
N ILE A 767 50.20 -3.25 4.98
CA ILE A 767 50.15 -2.91 3.55
C ILE A 767 51.49 -2.34 3.08
N LYS A 768 52.14 -1.49 3.89
CA LYS A 768 53.47 -0.96 3.57
C LYS A 768 54.54 -2.06 3.50
N ALA A 769 54.46 -3.07 4.37
CA ALA A 769 55.37 -4.22 4.37
C ALA A 769 55.05 -5.24 3.26
N HIS A 770 53.78 -5.35 2.86
CA HIS A 770 53.27 -6.29 1.87
C HIS A 770 52.45 -5.56 0.79
N PRO A 771 53.10 -4.73 -0.05
CA PRO A 771 52.39 -3.92 -1.05
C PRO A 771 51.73 -4.76 -2.14
N VAL A 772 52.23 -5.99 -2.36
CA VAL A 772 51.67 -6.95 -3.30
C VAL A 772 51.24 -8.19 -2.53
N ILE A 773 50.00 -8.62 -2.72
CA ILE A 773 49.44 -9.83 -2.09
C ILE A 773 49.04 -10.81 -3.19
N ARG A 774 49.62 -12.02 -3.15
CA ARG A 774 49.39 -13.05 -4.16
C ARG A 774 48.23 -13.95 -3.76
N PHE A 775 47.14 -13.87 -4.52
CA PHE A 775 45.95 -14.71 -4.36
C PHE A 775 46.01 -15.87 -5.33
N ARG A 776 45.92 -17.10 -4.82
CA ARG A 776 45.66 -18.26 -5.66
C ARG A 776 44.25 -18.17 -6.23
N VAL A 777 44.15 -18.37 -7.54
CA VAL A 777 42.89 -18.45 -8.29
C VAL A 777 42.80 -19.83 -8.94
N SER A 778 41.66 -20.51 -8.76
CA SER A 778 41.34 -21.70 -9.54
C SER A 778 40.92 -21.31 -10.95
N PRO A 779 41.50 -21.89 -12.02
CA PRO A 779 41.14 -21.51 -13.39
C PRO A 779 39.76 -21.99 -13.82
N ASN A 780 39.19 -22.99 -13.15
CA ASN A 780 37.97 -23.69 -13.56
C ASN A 780 36.83 -23.63 -12.52
N ARG A 781 36.68 -22.52 -11.80
CA ARG A 781 35.63 -22.38 -10.75
C ARG A 781 34.68 -21.19 -10.92
N PRO A 782 34.05 -21.06 -12.10
CA PRO A 782 33.07 -19.99 -12.32
C PRO A 782 31.80 -20.20 -11.47
N PRO A 783 31.07 -19.13 -11.12
CA PRO A 783 31.38 -17.73 -11.41
C PRO A 783 32.25 -17.06 -10.33
N PHE A 784 32.82 -17.82 -9.39
CA PHE A 784 33.55 -17.27 -8.25
C PHE A 784 34.97 -16.82 -8.59
N GLU A 785 35.72 -17.68 -9.27
CA GLU A 785 37.11 -17.45 -9.69
C GLU A 785 37.41 -18.32 -10.92
N MET A 786 38.01 -17.72 -11.95
CA MET A 786 38.40 -18.42 -13.19
C MET A 786 39.51 -17.64 -13.89
N ILE A 787 40.13 -18.26 -14.88
CA ILE A 787 40.97 -17.56 -15.85
C ILE A 787 40.16 -17.38 -17.14
N ARG A 788 39.94 -16.12 -17.54
CA ARG A 788 39.26 -15.73 -18.78
C ARG A 788 40.17 -14.79 -19.56
N ASP A 789 40.44 -15.11 -20.82
CA ASP A 789 41.32 -14.32 -21.71
C ASP A 789 42.70 -14.03 -21.09
N GLY A 790 43.27 -15.03 -20.40
CA GLY A 790 44.57 -14.94 -19.74
C GLY A 790 44.60 -14.12 -18.45
N LYS A 791 43.44 -13.63 -17.96
CA LYS A 791 43.32 -12.84 -16.71
C LYS A 791 42.40 -13.51 -15.70
N ALA A 792 42.64 -13.25 -14.41
CA ALA A 792 41.74 -13.67 -13.36
C ALA A 792 40.41 -12.90 -13.46
N ALA A 793 39.31 -13.62 -13.36
CA ALA A 793 37.96 -13.08 -13.38
C ALA A 793 37.06 -13.88 -12.45
N GLY A 794 36.01 -13.27 -11.92
CA GLY A 794 35.02 -13.93 -11.07
C GLY A 794 34.56 -13.03 -9.93
N LEU A 795 33.50 -13.45 -9.24
CA LEU A 795 32.89 -12.70 -8.14
C LEU A 795 33.90 -12.38 -7.03
N ALA A 796 34.72 -13.34 -6.61
CA ALA A 796 35.71 -13.11 -5.58
C ALA A 796 36.85 -12.19 -6.06
N VAL A 797 37.21 -12.28 -7.34
CA VAL A 797 38.23 -11.43 -7.98
C VAL A 797 37.76 -9.97 -8.01
N ASP A 798 36.52 -9.72 -8.42
CA ASP A 798 35.93 -8.38 -8.46
C ASP A 798 35.87 -7.74 -7.05
N TYR A 799 35.50 -8.51 -6.03
CA TYR A 799 35.54 -8.04 -4.64
C TYR A 799 36.96 -7.70 -4.18
N ILE A 800 37.94 -8.57 -4.44
CA ILE A 800 39.34 -8.33 -4.05
C ILE A 800 39.90 -7.09 -4.74
N ASN A 801 39.60 -6.87 -6.03
CA ASN A 801 40.04 -5.69 -6.76
C ASN A 801 39.45 -4.40 -6.18
N ALA A 802 38.15 -4.38 -5.90
CA ALA A 802 37.50 -3.20 -5.31
C ALA A 802 37.99 -2.92 -3.88
N ILE A 803 38.28 -3.98 -3.10
CA ILE A 803 38.89 -3.86 -1.77
C ILE A 803 40.30 -3.30 -1.89
N ALA A 804 41.11 -3.81 -2.82
CA ALA A 804 42.47 -3.35 -3.06
C ALA A 804 42.51 -1.87 -3.43
N GLU A 805 41.62 -1.43 -4.33
CA GLU A 805 41.49 -0.02 -4.74
C GLU A 805 41.19 0.90 -3.54
N ARG A 806 40.37 0.44 -2.59
CA ARG A 806 40.01 1.21 -1.39
C ARG A 806 41.07 1.19 -0.28
N THR A 807 41.83 0.11 -0.19
CA THR A 807 42.75 -0.13 0.96
C THR A 807 44.21 0.11 0.61
N GLY A 808 44.58 0.10 -0.68
CA GLY A 808 45.89 0.51 -1.16
C GLY A 808 46.93 -0.60 -1.34
N PHE A 809 46.57 -1.88 -1.21
CA PHE A 809 47.45 -2.99 -1.62
C PHE A 809 47.21 -3.37 -3.10
N THR A 810 48.16 -4.07 -3.72
CA THR A 810 48.06 -4.55 -5.11
C THR A 810 47.79 -6.06 -5.13
N PRO A 811 46.64 -6.53 -5.66
CA PRO A 811 46.36 -7.95 -5.78
C PRO A 811 47.09 -8.53 -6.98
N ARG A 812 47.79 -9.66 -6.79
CA ARG A 812 48.37 -10.46 -7.87
C ARG A 812 47.71 -11.83 -7.88
N TYR A 813 47.14 -12.23 -9.00
CA TYR A 813 46.46 -13.52 -9.11
C TYR A 813 47.39 -14.58 -9.69
N VAL A 814 47.49 -15.72 -9.00
CA VAL A 814 48.30 -16.88 -9.41
C VAL A 814 47.36 -18.02 -9.76
N ALA A 815 47.28 -18.35 -11.06
CA ALA A 815 46.48 -19.48 -11.53
C ALA A 815 47.16 -20.80 -11.12
N SER A 816 46.41 -21.71 -10.49
CA SER A 816 46.94 -23.03 -10.12
C SER A 816 45.85 -24.11 -10.21
N ASP A 817 46.11 -25.15 -11.01
CA ASP A 817 45.25 -26.33 -11.17
C ASP A 817 45.39 -27.36 -10.05
N LYS A 818 46.30 -27.13 -9.09
CA LYS A 818 46.49 -28.03 -7.96
C LYS A 818 45.18 -28.19 -7.15
N PRO A 819 44.90 -29.39 -6.61
CA PRO A 819 43.79 -29.60 -5.70
C PRO A 819 43.80 -28.58 -4.56
N ILE A 820 42.61 -28.19 -4.09
CA ILE A 820 42.50 -27.18 -3.02
C ILE A 820 43.18 -27.63 -1.71
N SER A 821 43.26 -28.94 -1.46
CA SER A 821 44.01 -29.53 -0.32
C SER A 821 45.47 -29.09 -0.32
N ASP A 822 46.10 -29.15 -1.49
CA ASP A 822 47.53 -28.90 -1.66
C ASP A 822 47.81 -27.41 -1.50
N ALA A 823 46.89 -26.56 -1.95
CA ALA A 823 46.98 -25.11 -1.76
C ALA A 823 47.00 -24.71 -0.28
N TYR A 824 46.28 -25.42 0.60
CA TYR A 824 46.38 -25.18 2.05
C TYR A 824 47.77 -25.59 2.58
N GLU A 825 48.35 -26.69 2.08
CA GLU A 825 49.69 -27.11 2.50
C GLU A 825 50.78 -26.15 1.99
N THR A 826 50.65 -25.66 0.75
CA THR A 826 51.56 -24.63 0.21
C THR A 826 51.51 -23.36 1.06
N ILE A 827 50.32 -22.87 1.43
CA ILE A 827 50.23 -21.66 2.27
C ILE A 827 50.74 -21.92 3.70
N ALA A 828 50.52 -23.11 4.25
CA ALA A 828 50.96 -23.44 5.60
C ALA A 828 52.49 -23.64 5.71
N ASN A 829 53.12 -24.20 4.66
CA ASN A 829 54.50 -24.69 4.74
C ASN A 829 55.49 -23.90 3.87
N ASP A 830 55.08 -23.43 2.68
CA ASP A 830 55.97 -22.90 1.65
C ASP A 830 55.25 -21.83 0.79
N ARG A 831 54.98 -20.65 1.38
CA ARG A 831 54.29 -19.50 0.75
C ARG A 831 55.06 -18.88 -0.44
N THR A 832 55.96 -19.60 -1.09
CA THR A 832 56.74 -19.13 -2.24
C THR A 832 55.90 -18.95 -3.50
N GLU A 833 54.80 -19.70 -3.68
CA GLU A 833 53.96 -19.62 -4.88
C GLU A 833 52.88 -18.52 -4.76
N PHE A 834 52.13 -18.50 -3.65
CA PHE A 834 51.08 -17.52 -3.35
C PHE A 834 50.91 -17.34 -1.84
N ASP A 835 50.38 -16.19 -1.44
CA ASP A 835 50.29 -15.79 -0.03
C ASP A 835 48.98 -16.24 0.61
N THR A 836 47.90 -16.25 -0.16
CA THR A 836 46.58 -16.66 0.31
C THR A 836 45.66 -17.17 -0.82
N LEU A 837 44.44 -17.60 -0.47
CA LEU A 837 43.36 -17.93 -1.40
C LEU A 837 42.38 -16.76 -1.54
N ALA A 838 41.71 -16.65 -2.68
CA ALA A 838 40.66 -15.64 -2.88
C ALA A 838 39.49 -15.79 -1.87
N PHE A 839 39.13 -17.03 -1.53
CA PHE A 839 38.12 -17.36 -0.53
C PHE A 839 38.21 -18.82 -0.09
N SER A 840 37.59 -19.15 1.05
CA SER A 840 37.50 -20.52 1.55
C SER A 840 36.25 -20.73 2.42
N VAL A 841 35.93 -22.00 2.68
CA VAL A 841 34.91 -22.43 3.62
C VAL A 841 35.58 -22.79 4.93
N LYS A 842 35.10 -22.16 6.00
CA LYS A 842 35.62 -22.33 7.36
C LYS A 842 35.40 -23.76 7.87
N SER A 843 36.44 -24.38 8.45
CA SER A 843 36.35 -25.67 9.15
C SER A 843 37.20 -25.66 10.42
N LYS A 844 36.78 -26.44 11.44
CA LYS A 844 37.47 -26.52 12.74
C LYS A 844 38.95 -26.94 12.61
N GLU A 845 39.26 -27.79 11.64
CA GLU A 845 40.62 -28.24 11.38
C GLU A 845 41.48 -27.12 10.77
N ARG A 846 40.95 -26.39 9.79
CA ARG A 846 41.69 -25.33 9.08
C ARG A 846 41.85 -24.07 9.95
N GLU A 847 40.94 -23.78 10.88
CA GLU A 847 41.09 -22.69 11.86
C GLU A 847 42.34 -22.81 12.75
N LYS A 848 42.94 -24.00 12.84
CA LYS A 848 44.22 -24.16 13.54
C LYS A 848 45.34 -23.40 12.85
N ARG A 849 45.34 -23.36 11.50
CA ARG A 849 46.42 -22.80 10.65
C ARG A 849 46.05 -21.53 9.89
N PHE A 850 44.76 -21.18 9.81
CA PHE A 850 44.28 -20.05 9.01
C PHE A 850 43.34 -19.13 9.78
N ALA A 851 43.43 -17.84 9.49
CA ALA A 851 42.46 -16.82 9.90
C ALA A 851 41.39 -16.66 8.82
N TYR A 852 40.14 -16.43 9.25
CA TYR A 852 39.00 -16.26 8.36
C TYR A 852 38.32 -14.92 8.62
N GLY A 853 37.96 -14.24 7.54
CA GLY A 853 37.15 -13.03 7.58
C GLY A 853 35.66 -13.30 7.74
N ASP A 854 34.88 -12.24 7.52
CA ASP A 854 33.43 -12.33 7.47
C ASP A 854 32.98 -13.14 6.25
N ALA A 855 31.79 -13.72 6.35
CA ALA A 855 31.16 -14.34 5.20
C ALA A 855 30.72 -13.25 4.24
N PHE A 856 31.23 -13.29 3.01
CA PHE A 856 30.92 -12.31 1.97
C PHE A 856 30.11 -12.91 0.81
N MET A 857 29.95 -14.24 0.81
CA MET A 857 29.19 -15.01 -0.17
C MET A 857 28.53 -16.20 0.54
N SER A 858 27.30 -16.55 0.16
CA SER A 858 26.54 -17.64 0.77
C SER A 858 25.65 -18.31 -0.28
N TYR A 859 25.83 -19.61 -0.51
CA TYR A 859 25.10 -20.33 -1.56
C TYR A 859 24.67 -21.72 -1.10
N PRO A 860 23.45 -22.17 -1.48
CA PRO A 860 22.98 -23.50 -1.12
C PRO A 860 23.76 -24.59 -1.85
N MET A 861 23.95 -25.71 -1.15
CA MET A 861 24.37 -26.97 -1.75
C MET A 861 23.14 -27.71 -2.27
N MET A 862 23.17 -28.06 -3.56
CA MET A 862 22.09 -28.72 -4.26
C MET A 862 22.52 -30.09 -4.74
N ILE A 863 21.54 -30.95 -4.94
CA ILE A 863 21.69 -32.24 -5.61
C ILE A 863 21.40 -32.00 -7.10
N ILE A 864 22.35 -32.37 -7.95
CA ILE A 864 22.25 -32.34 -9.41
C ILE A 864 22.25 -33.78 -9.89
N ALA A 865 21.26 -34.16 -10.68
CA ALA A 865 21.12 -35.51 -11.21
C ALA A 865 20.92 -35.46 -12.73
N HIS A 866 21.02 -36.62 -13.38
CA HIS A 866 20.66 -36.74 -14.77
C HIS A 866 19.16 -36.41 -14.97
N LYS A 867 18.79 -35.83 -16.11
CA LYS A 867 17.40 -35.43 -16.41
C LYS A 867 16.41 -36.59 -16.26
N ASP A 868 16.83 -37.80 -16.58
CA ASP A 868 16.04 -39.04 -16.55
C ASP A 868 16.10 -39.77 -15.20
N SER A 869 16.83 -39.23 -14.20
CA SER A 869 16.91 -39.84 -12.88
C SER A 869 15.53 -39.87 -12.18
N PRO A 870 15.23 -40.93 -11.41
CA PRO A 870 14.05 -41.00 -10.55
C PRO A 870 13.94 -39.82 -9.58
N TYR A 871 12.78 -39.67 -8.95
CA TYR A 871 12.54 -38.60 -7.97
C TYR A 871 13.53 -38.69 -6.79
N ILE A 872 14.21 -37.58 -6.51
CA ILE A 872 15.16 -37.40 -5.41
C ILE A 872 14.72 -36.11 -4.70
N GLY A 873 14.10 -36.24 -3.54
CA GLY A 873 13.55 -35.10 -2.79
C GLY A 873 14.42 -34.66 -1.61
N LYS A 874 15.37 -35.51 -1.18
CA LYS A 874 16.26 -35.25 -0.04
C LYS A 874 17.58 -36.01 -0.17
N THR A 875 18.60 -35.60 0.60
CA THR A 875 19.94 -36.23 0.57
C THR A 875 19.89 -37.73 0.86
N ALA A 876 19.01 -38.16 1.77
CA ALA A 876 18.83 -39.57 2.12
C ALA A 876 18.38 -40.48 0.95
N ASP A 877 17.76 -39.91 -0.09
CA ASP A 877 17.31 -40.67 -1.27
C ASP A 877 18.50 -41.10 -2.17
N LEU A 878 19.70 -40.54 -1.92
CA LEU A 878 20.94 -40.92 -2.60
C LEU A 878 21.59 -42.19 -2.00
N ASN A 879 21.02 -42.77 -0.95
CA ASN A 879 21.57 -44.01 -0.36
C ASN A 879 21.66 -45.13 -1.41
N ASN A 880 22.80 -45.81 -1.44
CA ASN A 880 23.19 -46.83 -2.43
C ASN A 880 23.37 -46.33 -3.87
N LYS A 881 23.27 -45.02 -4.11
CA LYS A 881 23.57 -44.38 -5.41
C LYS A 881 25.04 -43.97 -5.50
N ARG A 882 25.57 -43.91 -6.72
CA ARG A 882 26.90 -43.39 -7.01
C ARG A 882 26.82 -41.88 -7.08
N VAL A 883 27.51 -41.19 -6.17
CA VAL A 883 27.47 -39.73 -6.09
C VAL A 883 28.86 -39.17 -6.31
N ALA A 884 29.03 -38.37 -7.36
CA ALA A 884 30.29 -37.67 -7.60
C ALA A 884 30.51 -36.61 -6.50
N VAL A 885 31.72 -36.56 -5.96
CA VAL A 885 32.13 -35.57 -4.95
C VAL A 885 33.56 -35.12 -5.22
N GLU A 886 33.83 -33.83 -5.10
CA GLU A 886 35.16 -33.26 -5.35
C GLU A 886 36.16 -33.64 -4.26
N LYS A 887 37.37 -34.02 -4.68
CA LYS A 887 38.47 -34.35 -3.77
C LYS A 887 38.84 -33.11 -2.93
N GLY A 888 38.99 -33.30 -1.62
CA GLY A 888 39.41 -32.26 -0.67
C GLY A 888 38.31 -31.25 -0.26
N PHE A 889 37.09 -31.39 -0.77
CA PHE A 889 35.96 -30.54 -0.40
C PHE A 889 35.25 -31.10 0.84
N LEU A 890 34.70 -30.20 1.68
CA LEU A 890 34.01 -30.59 2.92
C LEU A 890 32.79 -31.47 2.68
N THR A 891 32.15 -31.36 1.51
CA THR A 891 31.04 -32.22 1.09
C THR A 891 31.40 -33.70 1.14
N ASN A 892 32.64 -34.07 0.84
CA ASN A 892 33.11 -35.46 0.94
C ASN A 892 33.10 -35.94 2.40
N THR A 893 33.58 -35.11 3.32
CA THR A 893 33.58 -35.41 4.75
C THR A 893 32.15 -35.47 5.30
N TRP A 894 31.28 -34.54 4.90
CA TRP A 894 29.90 -34.48 5.37
C TRP A 894 29.07 -35.68 4.88
N LEU A 895 29.15 -36.02 3.58
CA LEU A 895 28.41 -37.16 3.03
C LEU A 895 28.91 -38.50 3.60
N ASN A 896 30.22 -38.69 3.78
CA ASN A 896 30.75 -39.91 4.40
C ASN A 896 30.30 -40.07 5.86
N ARG A 897 30.21 -38.96 6.61
CA ARG A 897 29.81 -38.97 8.03
C ARG A 897 28.31 -39.19 8.20
N ASP A 898 27.50 -38.44 7.46
CA ASP A 898 26.07 -38.36 7.70
C ASP A 898 25.28 -39.39 6.86
N TYR A 899 25.84 -39.82 5.73
CA TYR A 899 25.21 -40.70 4.76
C TYR A 899 26.16 -41.82 4.25
N PRO A 900 26.64 -42.72 5.14
CA PRO A 900 27.66 -43.71 4.81
C PRO A 900 27.22 -44.76 3.77
N LYS A 901 25.92 -44.86 3.47
CA LYS A 901 25.38 -45.77 2.44
C LYS A 901 25.47 -45.18 1.03
N ILE A 902 25.82 -43.90 0.87
CA ILE A 902 26.07 -43.29 -0.43
C ILE A 902 27.40 -43.80 -0.98
N ARG A 903 27.44 -44.23 -2.24
CA ARG A 903 28.67 -44.68 -2.89
C ARG A 903 29.40 -43.48 -3.49
N ILE A 904 30.35 -42.91 -2.74
CA ILE A 904 31.07 -41.72 -3.19
C ILE A 904 32.05 -42.06 -4.32
N VAL A 905 31.99 -41.26 -5.40
CA VAL A 905 32.92 -41.31 -6.53
C VAL A 905 33.76 -40.03 -6.52
N PRO A 906 35.03 -40.09 -6.11
CA PRO A 906 35.86 -38.89 -5.98
C PRO A 906 36.31 -38.37 -7.34
N VAL A 907 36.09 -37.08 -7.62
CA VAL A 907 36.46 -36.40 -8.87
C VAL A 907 37.39 -35.21 -8.61
N ASN A 908 38.12 -34.79 -9.63
CA ASN A 908 39.14 -33.74 -9.49
C ASN A 908 38.54 -32.32 -9.45
N ASP A 909 37.45 -32.06 -10.19
CA ASP A 909 36.79 -30.76 -10.23
C ASP A 909 35.28 -30.87 -10.50
N THR A 910 34.56 -29.76 -10.34
CA THR A 910 33.10 -29.68 -10.56
C THR A 910 32.72 -30.03 -12.00
N LYS A 911 33.54 -29.67 -12.99
CA LYS A 911 33.23 -29.91 -14.42
C LYS A 911 33.23 -31.41 -14.72
N ALA A 912 34.22 -32.14 -14.21
CA ALA A 912 34.29 -33.60 -14.28
C ALA A 912 33.08 -34.24 -13.58
N ALA A 913 32.71 -33.74 -12.39
CA ALA A 913 31.53 -34.23 -11.65
C ALA A 913 30.25 -34.14 -12.48
N LEU A 914 29.97 -32.95 -13.02
CA LEU A 914 28.77 -32.69 -13.82
C LEU A 914 28.80 -33.43 -15.16
N THR A 915 29.96 -33.60 -15.77
CA THR A 915 30.12 -34.40 -17.00
C THR A 915 29.77 -35.86 -16.76
N MET A 916 30.26 -36.46 -15.67
CA MET A 916 29.94 -37.84 -15.30
C MET A 916 28.44 -38.03 -15.01
N VAL A 917 27.77 -37.05 -14.39
CA VAL A 917 26.31 -37.09 -14.20
C VAL A 917 25.59 -36.96 -15.55
N ASN A 918 26.04 -36.05 -16.42
CA ASN A 918 25.45 -35.79 -17.73
C ASN A 918 25.55 -37.00 -18.67
N GLU A 919 26.60 -37.80 -18.53
CA GLU A 919 26.83 -39.04 -19.27
C GLU A 919 26.22 -40.28 -18.60
N GLY A 920 25.60 -40.13 -17.42
CA GLY A 920 25.00 -41.25 -16.67
C GLY A 920 26.02 -42.18 -15.98
N GLN A 921 27.29 -41.79 -15.90
CA GLN A 921 28.34 -42.55 -15.22
C GLN A 921 28.18 -42.56 -13.70
N VAL A 922 27.50 -41.55 -13.13
CA VAL A 922 27.10 -41.47 -11.72
C VAL A 922 25.65 -41.01 -11.63
N ASP A 923 24.98 -41.31 -10.53
CA ASP A 923 23.56 -41.02 -10.34
C ASP A 923 23.30 -39.55 -9.99
N ALA A 924 24.22 -38.91 -9.25
CA ALA A 924 24.11 -37.52 -8.85
C ALA A 924 25.46 -36.86 -8.50
N TYR A 925 25.47 -35.55 -8.39
CA TYR A 925 26.52 -34.70 -7.83
C TYR A 925 25.90 -33.80 -6.75
N VAL A 926 26.58 -33.63 -5.62
CA VAL A 926 26.14 -32.71 -4.55
C VAL A 926 27.11 -31.55 -4.50
N GLY A 927 26.64 -30.37 -4.90
CA GLY A 927 27.51 -29.23 -5.22
C GLY A 927 26.87 -27.87 -5.04
N ASN A 928 27.69 -26.83 -5.20
CA ASN A 928 27.22 -25.45 -5.11
C ASN A 928 26.37 -25.09 -6.34
N ILE A 929 25.16 -24.56 -6.10
CA ILE A 929 24.22 -24.20 -7.17
C ILE A 929 24.78 -23.18 -8.17
N ALA A 930 25.60 -22.23 -7.72
CA ALA A 930 26.21 -21.19 -8.53
C ALA A 930 27.08 -21.78 -9.63
N VAL A 931 27.97 -22.69 -9.22
CA VAL A 931 28.95 -23.34 -10.09
C VAL A 931 28.22 -24.29 -11.03
N ALA A 932 27.30 -25.09 -10.49
CA ALA A 932 26.50 -26.02 -11.28
C ALA A 932 25.68 -25.28 -12.35
N ASN A 933 24.96 -24.22 -11.98
CA ASN A 933 24.14 -23.45 -12.91
C ASN A 933 24.99 -22.75 -13.99
N TYR A 934 26.11 -22.14 -13.61
CA TYR A 934 27.02 -21.54 -14.59
C TYR A 934 27.56 -22.58 -15.58
N MET A 935 27.99 -23.75 -15.09
CA MET A 935 28.51 -24.83 -15.95
C MET A 935 27.44 -25.47 -16.81
N MET A 936 26.20 -25.58 -16.34
CA MET A 936 25.06 -26.07 -17.13
C MET A 936 24.66 -25.09 -18.23
N THR A 937 24.75 -23.78 -17.97
CA THR A 937 24.35 -22.73 -18.92
C THR A 937 25.42 -22.45 -19.98
N HIS A 938 26.70 -22.42 -19.58
CA HIS A 938 27.82 -22.09 -20.46
C HIS A 938 28.59 -23.32 -20.97
N GLY A 939 28.32 -24.51 -20.43
CA GLY A 939 28.86 -25.78 -20.88
C GLY A 939 27.86 -26.56 -21.74
N ASN A 940 28.36 -27.51 -22.53
CA ASN A 940 27.50 -28.40 -23.34
C ASN A 940 26.90 -29.55 -22.49
N LEU A 941 26.33 -29.23 -21.32
CA LEU A 941 25.84 -30.18 -20.32
C LEU A 941 24.30 -30.17 -20.25
N ARG A 942 23.66 -30.67 -21.33
CA ARG A 942 22.21 -30.54 -21.55
C ARG A 942 21.35 -31.57 -20.82
N HIS A 943 21.94 -32.58 -20.20
CA HIS A 943 21.21 -33.71 -19.59
C HIS A 943 21.19 -33.67 -18.07
N LEU A 944 21.37 -32.49 -17.49
CA LEU A 944 21.40 -32.28 -16.04
C LEU A 944 20.14 -31.56 -15.56
N LYS A 945 19.69 -31.90 -14.34
CA LYS A 945 18.65 -31.17 -13.61
C LYS A 945 19.06 -30.99 -12.15
N ILE A 946 18.71 -29.85 -11.57
CA ILE A 946 18.81 -29.60 -10.13
C ILE A 946 17.56 -30.19 -9.49
N VAL A 947 17.70 -31.16 -8.58
CA VAL A 947 16.56 -31.97 -8.10
C VAL A 947 16.05 -31.59 -6.71
N ALA A 948 16.96 -31.29 -5.78
CA ALA A 948 16.60 -30.94 -4.40
C ALA A 948 17.75 -30.21 -3.69
N PRO A 949 17.46 -29.38 -2.68
CA PRO A 949 18.48 -28.92 -1.75
C PRO A 949 19.05 -30.10 -0.95
N SER A 950 20.35 -30.04 -0.66
CA SER A 950 20.96 -30.97 0.31
C SER A 950 20.72 -30.49 1.75
N ASP A 951 20.91 -31.40 2.71
CA ASP A 951 20.70 -31.14 4.14
C ASP A 951 21.72 -30.16 4.74
N TYR A 952 22.78 -29.84 3.99
CA TYR A 952 23.88 -28.96 4.43
C TYR A 952 23.59 -27.46 4.27
N GLY A 953 22.41 -27.08 3.74
CA GLY A 953 21.96 -25.70 3.65
C GLY A 953 22.90 -24.78 2.87
N ASN A 954 23.03 -23.53 3.31
CA ASN A 954 23.87 -22.52 2.68
C ASN A 954 25.31 -22.57 3.18
N VAL A 955 26.25 -22.73 2.25
CA VAL A 955 27.68 -22.70 2.53
C VAL A 955 28.18 -21.25 2.47
N GLN A 956 28.77 -20.80 3.57
CA GLN A 956 29.37 -19.47 3.69
C GLN A 956 30.83 -19.47 3.24
N TYR A 957 31.14 -18.60 2.28
CA TYR A 957 32.50 -18.36 1.79
C TYR A 957 33.07 -17.08 2.41
N ARG A 958 34.31 -17.18 2.87
CA ARG A 958 35.01 -16.16 3.66
C ARG A 958 36.36 -15.87 3.05
N PHE A 959 36.84 -14.64 3.19
CA PHE A 959 38.26 -14.37 2.96
C PHE A 959 39.09 -15.20 3.93
N ILE A 960 40.27 -15.61 3.49
CA ILE A 960 41.19 -16.44 4.27
C ILE A 960 42.58 -15.83 4.19
N ALA A 961 43.38 -16.03 5.23
CA ALA A 961 44.79 -15.67 5.28
C ALA A 961 45.52 -16.66 6.22
N PRO A 962 46.85 -16.77 6.11
CA PRO A 962 47.67 -17.42 7.14
C PRO A 962 47.34 -16.84 8.53
N LYS A 963 47.39 -17.67 9.57
CA LYS A 963 47.05 -17.22 10.93
C LYS A 963 48.00 -16.15 11.46
N GLU A 964 49.20 -16.08 10.89
CA GLU A 964 50.24 -15.09 11.13
C GLU A 964 49.92 -13.73 10.48
N TRP A 965 48.94 -13.64 9.58
CA TRP A 965 48.52 -12.41 8.89
C TRP A 965 47.08 -11.99 9.26
N PRO A 966 46.76 -11.77 10.55
CA PRO A 966 45.43 -11.31 10.95
C PRO A 966 45.09 -9.92 10.41
N GLU A 967 46.10 -9.07 10.14
CA GLU A 967 45.93 -7.76 9.54
C GLU A 967 45.36 -7.85 8.12
N LEU A 968 45.75 -8.86 7.34
CA LEU A 968 45.17 -9.06 6.01
C LEU A 968 43.66 -9.33 6.08
N ILE A 969 43.21 -10.12 7.05
CA ILE A 969 41.77 -10.34 7.27
C ILE A 969 41.07 -9.06 7.72
N SER A 970 41.69 -8.28 8.62
CA SER A 970 41.19 -6.97 9.03
C SER A 970 41.01 -6.04 7.82
N ILE A 971 42.02 -5.94 6.96
CA ILE A 971 42.00 -5.13 5.73
C ILE A 971 40.90 -5.61 4.77
N LEU A 972 40.81 -6.91 4.50
CA LEU A 972 39.81 -7.48 3.60
C LEU A 972 38.38 -7.25 4.12
N ASN A 973 38.13 -7.42 5.42
CA ASN A 973 36.82 -7.16 6.02
C ASN A 973 36.45 -5.68 6.00
N LYS A 974 37.37 -4.79 6.38
CA LYS A 974 37.15 -3.34 6.37
C LYS A 974 36.92 -2.82 4.97
N GLY A 975 37.74 -3.29 4.02
CA GLY A 975 37.57 -3.02 2.60
C GLY A 975 36.22 -3.49 2.11
N TYR A 976 35.84 -4.74 2.38
CA TYR A 976 34.56 -5.31 1.96
C TYR A 976 33.37 -4.52 2.51
N ARG A 977 33.36 -4.22 3.82
CA ARG A 977 32.30 -3.44 4.48
C ARG A 977 32.23 -1.99 4.01
N SER A 978 33.31 -1.47 3.43
CA SER A 978 33.34 -0.13 2.85
C SER A 978 32.77 -0.07 1.43
N LEU A 979 32.53 -1.21 0.78
CA LEU A 979 31.86 -1.28 -0.52
C LEU A 979 30.37 -0.95 -0.36
N SER A 980 29.80 -0.27 -1.34
CA SER A 980 28.38 0.13 -1.33
C SER A 980 27.45 -1.08 -1.50
N PRO A 981 26.25 -1.09 -0.90
CA PRO A 981 25.20 -2.10 -1.14
C PRO A 981 24.91 -2.36 -2.62
N GLU A 982 24.96 -1.32 -3.46
CA GLU A 982 24.72 -1.42 -4.90
C GLU A 982 25.89 -2.14 -5.61
N PHE A 983 27.14 -1.86 -5.21
CA PHE A 983 28.30 -2.63 -5.69
C PHE A 983 28.14 -4.12 -5.37
N HIS A 984 27.71 -4.46 -4.16
CA HIS A 984 27.44 -5.85 -3.79
C HIS A 984 26.39 -6.47 -4.71
N THR A 985 25.28 -5.75 -4.92
CA THR A 985 24.15 -6.20 -5.74
C THR A 985 24.55 -6.38 -7.22
N LEU A 986 25.19 -5.38 -7.82
CA LEU A 986 25.61 -5.39 -9.23
C LEU A 986 26.70 -6.41 -9.50
N THR A 987 27.68 -6.54 -8.59
CA THR A 987 28.75 -7.54 -8.74
C THR A 987 28.18 -8.95 -8.64
N GLN A 988 27.23 -9.19 -7.72
CA GLN A 988 26.50 -10.45 -7.68
C GLN A 988 25.69 -10.66 -8.97
N GLN A 989 24.88 -9.70 -9.42
CA GLN A 989 24.07 -9.82 -10.65
C GLN A 989 24.90 -10.07 -11.92
N LYS A 990 26.06 -9.41 -12.06
CA LYS A 990 27.01 -9.60 -13.17
C LYS A 990 27.38 -11.07 -13.34
N TRP A 991 27.65 -11.75 -12.24
CA TRP A 991 28.12 -13.14 -12.21
C TRP A 991 26.99 -14.17 -12.09
N PHE A 992 25.80 -13.72 -11.68
CA PHE A 992 24.63 -14.55 -11.38
C PHE A 992 23.41 -14.15 -12.20
N SER A 993 23.57 -13.70 -13.45
CA SER A 993 22.44 -13.48 -14.35
C SER A 993 21.73 -14.82 -14.60
N VAL A 994 20.71 -15.08 -13.79
CA VAL A 994 19.86 -16.25 -13.93
C VAL A 994 19.00 -16.02 -15.15
N GLN A 995 19.44 -16.51 -16.31
CA GLN A 995 18.49 -16.93 -17.33
C GLN A 995 17.87 -18.22 -16.84
N MET A 996 16.75 -18.11 -16.09
CA MET A 996 15.87 -19.26 -15.93
C MET A 996 15.30 -19.56 -17.30
N VAL A 997 15.93 -20.49 -18.01
CA VAL A 997 15.23 -21.20 -19.08
C VAL A 997 14.22 -22.10 -18.35
N GLU A 998 13.08 -21.52 -18.00
CA GLU A 998 11.92 -22.28 -17.59
C GLU A 998 11.46 -23.11 -18.79
N ARG A 999 11.94 -24.35 -18.90
CA ARG A 999 11.13 -25.39 -19.53
C ARG A 999 10.16 -25.86 -18.47
N VAL A 1000 8.95 -25.32 -18.57
CA VAL A 1000 7.80 -25.81 -17.82
C VAL A 1000 7.64 -27.30 -18.10
N ASP A 1001 7.59 -28.12 -17.06
CA ASP A 1001 7.17 -29.51 -17.19
C ASP A 1001 5.70 -29.49 -17.63
N TYR A 1002 5.49 -29.55 -18.95
CA TYR A 1002 4.16 -29.55 -19.50
C TYR A 1002 3.42 -30.84 -19.16
N ARG A 1003 3.95 -31.81 -18.41
CA ARG A 1003 3.17 -33.01 -18.10
C ARG A 1003 1.97 -32.69 -17.21
N LEU A 1004 2.12 -31.79 -16.23
CA LEU A 1004 1.00 -31.27 -15.44
C LEU A 1004 0.16 -30.24 -16.20
N LEU A 1005 0.75 -29.47 -17.12
CA LEU A 1005 -0.03 -28.59 -18.02
C LEU A 1005 -0.75 -29.35 -19.12
N TRP A 1006 -0.26 -30.50 -19.59
CA TRP A 1006 -0.88 -31.39 -20.57
C TRP A 1006 -1.87 -32.31 -19.88
N GLN A 1007 -1.63 -32.73 -18.64
CA GLN A 1007 -2.64 -33.38 -17.80
C GLN A 1007 -3.72 -32.37 -17.42
N GLY A 1008 -3.34 -31.13 -17.12
CA GLY A 1008 -4.22 -30.01 -16.84
C GLY A 1008 -4.95 -29.52 -18.09
N ALA A 1009 -4.33 -29.54 -19.27
CA ALA A 1009 -4.93 -29.20 -20.56
C ALA A 1009 -5.71 -30.38 -21.15
N ALA A 1010 -5.38 -31.62 -20.81
CA ALA A 1010 -6.21 -32.79 -21.08
C ALA A 1010 -7.38 -32.83 -20.13
N ALA A 1011 -7.22 -32.49 -18.85
CA ALA A 1011 -8.31 -32.37 -17.88
C ALA A 1011 -9.19 -31.17 -18.22
N ALA A 1012 -8.61 -30.01 -18.52
CA ALA A 1012 -9.33 -28.82 -18.99
C ALA A 1012 -9.91 -29.07 -20.38
N GLY A 1013 -9.25 -29.84 -21.25
CA GLY A 1013 -9.76 -30.28 -22.54
C GLY A 1013 -10.91 -31.27 -22.40
N LEU A 1014 -10.88 -32.15 -21.39
CA LEU A 1014 -11.98 -33.03 -21.01
C LEU A 1014 -13.11 -32.27 -20.33
N ILE A 1015 -12.82 -31.23 -19.54
CA ILE A 1015 -13.80 -30.33 -18.93
C ILE A 1015 -14.41 -29.44 -20.00
N VAL A 1016 -13.65 -28.93 -20.97
CA VAL A 1016 -14.13 -28.16 -22.11
C VAL A 1016 -14.89 -29.07 -23.06
N ALA A 1017 -14.42 -30.30 -23.33
CA ALA A 1017 -15.17 -31.27 -24.11
C ALA A 1017 -16.45 -31.70 -23.37
N TRP A 1018 -16.41 -31.83 -22.04
CA TRP A 1018 -17.58 -32.09 -21.21
C TRP A 1018 -18.52 -30.89 -21.17
N ILE A 1019 -18.03 -29.65 -21.09
CA ILE A 1019 -18.82 -28.41 -21.16
C ILE A 1019 -19.35 -28.22 -22.57
N LEU A 1020 -18.61 -28.54 -23.64
CA LEU A 1020 -19.08 -28.47 -25.02
C LEU A 1020 -20.07 -29.59 -25.33
N TRP A 1021 -19.87 -30.78 -24.77
CA TRP A 1021 -20.82 -31.88 -24.83
C TRP A 1021 -22.06 -31.58 -24.00
N TRP A 1022 -21.90 -31.00 -22.81
CA TRP A 1022 -22.98 -30.58 -21.91
C TRP A 1022 -23.73 -29.37 -22.47
N ASN A 1023 -23.03 -28.44 -23.13
CA ASN A 1023 -23.62 -27.32 -23.85
C ASN A 1023 -24.29 -27.82 -25.12
N ARG A 1024 -23.72 -28.76 -25.90
CA ARG A 1024 -24.43 -29.40 -27.01
C ARG A 1024 -25.64 -30.19 -26.52
N LYS A 1025 -25.54 -30.84 -25.36
CA LYS A 1025 -26.65 -31.56 -24.73
C LYS A 1025 -27.71 -30.60 -24.21
N LEU A 1026 -27.31 -29.47 -23.61
CA LEU A 1026 -28.18 -28.38 -23.16
C LEU A 1026 -28.80 -27.65 -24.34
N PHE A 1027 -28.08 -27.42 -25.43
CA PHE A 1027 -28.61 -26.85 -26.66
C PHE A 1027 -29.55 -27.84 -27.35
N ALA A 1028 -29.22 -29.14 -27.40
CA ALA A 1028 -30.12 -30.16 -27.91
C ALA A 1028 -31.34 -30.37 -27.00
N GLN A 1029 -31.20 -30.23 -25.68
CA GLN A 1029 -32.32 -30.22 -24.74
C GLN A 1029 -33.12 -28.94 -24.87
N LYS A 1030 -32.48 -27.78 -25.02
CA LYS A 1030 -33.10 -26.48 -25.23
C LYS A 1030 -33.88 -26.48 -26.54
N GLU A 1031 -33.31 -27.00 -27.61
CA GLU A 1031 -33.97 -27.16 -28.91
C GLU A 1031 -35.10 -28.19 -28.81
N LYS A 1032 -34.94 -29.29 -28.07
CA LYS A 1032 -36.04 -30.23 -27.79
C LYS A 1032 -37.13 -29.59 -26.95
N THR A 1033 -36.81 -28.78 -25.95
CA THR A 1033 -37.80 -28.08 -25.11
C THR A 1033 -38.43 -26.91 -25.83
N GLU A 1034 -37.71 -26.20 -26.69
CA GLU A 1034 -38.26 -25.14 -27.55
C GLU A 1034 -39.16 -25.76 -28.61
N LYS A 1035 -38.74 -26.84 -29.28
CA LYS A 1035 -39.60 -27.62 -30.19
C LYS A 1035 -40.82 -28.19 -29.45
N ALA A 1036 -40.64 -28.75 -28.27
CA ALA A 1036 -41.75 -29.25 -27.46
C ALA A 1036 -42.66 -28.12 -26.99
N LEU A 1037 -42.13 -26.95 -26.64
CA LEU A 1037 -42.90 -25.77 -26.23
C LEU A 1037 -43.67 -25.19 -27.40
N THR A 1038 -43.06 -25.09 -28.59
CA THR A 1038 -43.74 -24.68 -29.83
C THR A 1038 -44.78 -25.72 -30.25
N GLN A 1039 -44.51 -27.02 -30.10
CA GLN A 1039 -45.51 -28.08 -30.33
C GLN A 1039 -46.64 -28.02 -29.31
N LEU A 1040 -46.36 -27.73 -28.04
CA LEU A 1040 -47.37 -27.57 -26.99
C LEU A 1040 -48.24 -26.34 -27.25
N GLN A 1041 -47.63 -25.22 -27.67
CA GLN A 1041 -48.34 -24.00 -28.03
C GLN A 1041 -49.19 -24.18 -29.29
N ALA A 1042 -48.67 -24.85 -30.33
CA ALA A 1042 -49.44 -25.19 -31.52
C ALA A 1042 -50.59 -26.15 -31.20
N ALA A 1043 -50.36 -27.15 -30.33
CA ALA A 1043 -51.39 -28.07 -29.87
C ALA A 1043 -52.43 -27.39 -28.96
N GLN A 1044 -52.05 -26.37 -28.16
CA GLN A 1044 -52.99 -25.57 -27.38
C GLN A 1044 -53.90 -24.73 -28.28
N VAL A 1045 -53.33 -24.08 -29.30
CA VAL A 1045 -54.11 -23.32 -30.29
C VAL A 1045 -55.04 -24.26 -31.08
N GLU A 1046 -54.55 -25.42 -31.53
CA GLU A 1046 -55.39 -26.43 -32.20
C GLU A 1046 -56.48 -26.97 -31.28
N LEU A 1047 -56.19 -27.16 -29.98
CA LEU A 1047 -57.16 -27.63 -28.99
C LEU A 1047 -58.23 -26.56 -28.71
N GLU A 1048 -57.85 -25.29 -28.64
CA GLU A 1048 -58.79 -24.18 -28.50
C GLU A 1048 -59.65 -24.01 -29.75
N GLU A 1049 -59.07 -24.10 -30.95
CA GLU A 1049 -59.83 -24.09 -32.20
C GLU A 1049 -60.81 -25.27 -32.28
N LYS A 1050 -60.37 -26.49 -31.89
CA LYS A 1050 -61.24 -27.66 -31.86
C LYS A 1050 -62.30 -27.58 -30.77
N ASN A 1051 -62.02 -27.01 -29.60
CA ASN A 1051 -63.01 -26.79 -28.57
C ASN A 1051 -64.06 -25.76 -29.00
N GLN A 1052 -63.64 -24.67 -29.66
CA GLN A 1052 -64.56 -23.68 -30.20
C GLN A 1052 -65.44 -24.28 -31.32
N MET A 1053 -64.87 -25.17 -32.13
CA MET A 1053 -65.60 -25.90 -33.17
C MET A 1053 -66.58 -26.93 -32.59
N LEU A 1054 -66.21 -27.61 -31.50
CA LEU A 1054 -67.08 -28.53 -30.76
C LEU A 1054 -68.25 -27.80 -30.08
N GLU A 1055 -68.01 -26.62 -29.50
CA GLU A 1055 -69.07 -25.78 -28.92
C GLU A 1055 -70.07 -25.34 -30.00
N ASN A 1056 -69.59 -24.89 -31.17
CA ASN A 1056 -70.45 -24.49 -32.28
C ASN A 1056 -71.27 -25.66 -32.87
N LEU A 1057 -70.67 -26.86 -33.00
CA LEU A 1057 -71.36 -28.08 -33.44
C LEU A 1057 -72.39 -28.60 -32.42
N SER A 1058 -72.26 -28.21 -31.14
CA SER A 1058 -73.16 -28.64 -30.05
C SER A 1058 -74.43 -27.80 -29.96
N VAL A 1059 -74.43 -26.55 -30.44
CA VAL A 1059 -75.55 -25.59 -30.28
C VAL A 1059 -76.26 -25.22 -31.58
N THR A 1060 -75.79 -25.71 -32.74
CA THR A 1060 -76.41 -25.46 -34.05
C THR A 1060 -76.89 -26.76 -34.70
N ASP A 1061 -77.96 -26.68 -35.48
CA ASP A 1061 -78.46 -27.78 -36.30
C ASP A 1061 -77.60 -27.90 -37.56
N GLN A 1062 -76.98 -29.07 -37.76
CA GLN A 1062 -75.97 -29.27 -38.81
C GLN A 1062 -76.52 -29.10 -40.23
N LEU A 1063 -77.82 -29.32 -40.44
CA LEU A 1063 -78.44 -29.20 -41.76
C LEU A 1063 -78.82 -27.75 -42.09
N THR A 1064 -79.44 -27.06 -41.14
CA THR A 1064 -80.03 -25.73 -41.39
C THR A 1064 -79.13 -24.57 -40.99
N GLY A 1065 -78.11 -24.82 -40.16
CA GLY A 1065 -77.22 -23.79 -39.62
C GLY A 1065 -77.90 -22.82 -38.64
N LEU A 1066 -79.15 -23.10 -38.23
CA LEU A 1066 -79.84 -22.40 -37.16
C LEU A 1066 -79.47 -23.00 -35.81
N TYR A 1067 -79.89 -22.35 -34.72
CA TYR A 1067 -79.75 -22.96 -33.39
C TYR A 1067 -80.53 -24.26 -33.30
N ASN A 1068 -79.96 -25.26 -32.61
CA ASN A 1068 -80.68 -26.50 -32.34
C ASN A 1068 -81.56 -26.34 -31.09
N ARG A 1069 -82.39 -27.35 -30.84
CA ARG A 1069 -83.30 -27.38 -29.69
C ARG A 1069 -82.59 -27.11 -28.35
N LEU A 1070 -81.40 -27.68 -28.12
CA LEU A 1070 -80.66 -27.47 -26.88
C LEU A 1070 -80.37 -25.98 -26.63
N LYS A 1071 -79.97 -25.25 -27.67
CA LYS A 1071 -79.73 -23.81 -27.58
C LYS A 1071 -81.02 -23.01 -27.46
N LEU A 1072 -82.09 -23.43 -28.13
CA LEU A 1072 -83.40 -22.80 -28.00
C LEU A 1072 -83.99 -22.95 -26.60
N ASP A 1073 -83.89 -24.13 -25.98
CA ASP A 1073 -84.34 -24.38 -24.60
C ASP A 1073 -83.63 -23.44 -23.62
N ALA A 1074 -82.31 -23.24 -23.80
CA ALA A 1074 -81.55 -22.32 -22.97
C ALA A 1074 -81.99 -20.86 -23.13
N VAL A 1075 -82.21 -20.40 -24.37
CA VAL A 1075 -82.65 -19.00 -24.65
C VAL A 1075 -84.08 -18.78 -24.17
N LEU A 1076 -84.97 -19.75 -24.35
CA LEU A 1076 -86.34 -19.71 -23.83
C LEU A 1076 -86.36 -19.58 -22.32
N GLU A 1077 -85.58 -20.40 -21.61
CA GLU A 1077 -85.50 -20.35 -20.15
C GLU A 1077 -84.94 -19.00 -19.67
N GLU A 1078 -83.94 -18.46 -20.36
CA GLU A 1078 -83.39 -17.14 -20.06
C GLU A 1078 -84.45 -16.03 -20.22
N GLU A 1079 -85.16 -15.98 -21.35
CA GLU A 1079 -86.20 -14.97 -21.58
C GLU A 1079 -87.44 -15.16 -20.68
N PHE A 1080 -87.77 -16.40 -20.32
CA PHE A 1080 -88.81 -16.71 -19.34
C PHE A 1080 -88.46 -16.18 -17.95
N GLN A 1081 -87.23 -16.43 -17.46
CA GLN A 1081 -86.78 -15.91 -16.17
C GLN A 1081 -86.66 -14.38 -16.19
N ARG A 1082 -86.19 -13.80 -17.30
CA ARG A 1082 -86.09 -12.35 -17.50
C ARG A 1082 -87.47 -11.70 -17.46
N SER A 1083 -88.45 -12.24 -18.17
CA SER A 1083 -89.81 -11.73 -18.21
C SER A 1083 -90.55 -11.91 -16.88
N LYS A 1084 -90.34 -13.04 -16.19
CA LYS A 1084 -90.86 -13.26 -14.83
C LYS A 1084 -90.29 -12.26 -13.81
N ARG A 1085 -89.02 -11.86 -13.96
CA ARG A 1085 -88.34 -10.94 -13.04
C ARG A 1085 -88.68 -9.48 -13.29
N TYR A 1086 -88.71 -9.07 -14.56
CA TYR A 1086 -88.82 -7.66 -14.94
C TYR A 1086 -90.18 -7.26 -15.49
N GLY A 1087 -91.08 -8.22 -15.76
CA GLY A 1087 -92.42 -7.95 -16.30
C GLY A 1087 -92.44 -7.65 -17.81
N ASN A 1088 -91.33 -7.88 -18.51
CA ASN A 1088 -91.24 -7.67 -19.96
C ASN A 1088 -92.07 -8.70 -20.72
N VAL A 1089 -92.61 -8.32 -21.89
CA VAL A 1089 -93.41 -9.21 -22.73
C VAL A 1089 -92.49 -9.88 -23.76
N PHE A 1090 -92.58 -11.19 -23.93
CA PHE A 1090 -91.97 -11.88 -25.06
C PHE A 1090 -92.96 -12.87 -25.66
N GLY A 1091 -92.79 -13.15 -26.95
CA GLY A 1091 -93.62 -14.08 -27.69
C GLY A 1091 -92.81 -15.24 -28.25
N VAL A 1092 -93.48 -16.35 -28.47
CA VAL A 1092 -92.91 -17.53 -29.12
C VAL A 1092 -93.81 -17.93 -30.28
N ILE A 1093 -93.19 -18.24 -31.41
CA ILE A 1093 -93.86 -18.72 -32.62
C ILE A 1093 -93.28 -20.09 -32.95
N MET A 1094 -94.14 -21.10 -32.95
CA MET A 1094 -93.84 -22.42 -33.50
C MET A 1094 -94.33 -22.46 -34.95
N THR A 1095 -93.51 -22.99 -35.85
CA THR A 1095 -93.89 -23.12 -37.27
C THR A 1095 -93.44 -24.46 -37.83
N ASP A 1096 -94.21 -24.95 -38.80
CA ASP A 1096 -93.98 -26.21 -39.47
C ASP A 1096 -94.35 -26.08 -40.96
N ILE A 1097 -93.53 -26.70 -41.81
CA ILE A 1097 -93.69 -26.69 -43.25
C ILE A 1097 -94.86 -27.61 -43.65
N ASP A 1098 -95.88 -27.02 -44.29
CA ASP A 1098 -97.08 -27.76 -44.65
C ASP A 1098 -96.77 -28.88 -45.66
N HIS A 1099 -97.25 -30.09 -45.35
CA HIS A 1099 -97.08 -31.28 -46.18
C HIS A 1099 -95.62 -31.65 -46.50
N PHE A 1100 -94.65 -31.29 -45.65
CA PHE A 1100 -93.23 -31.55 -45.87
C PHE A 1100 -92.90 -33.02 -46.17
N LYS A 1101 -93.58 -33.97 -45.50
CA LYS A 1101 -93.43 -35.40 -45.82
C LYS A 1101 -93.70 -35.72 -47.29
N ARG A 1102 -94.68 -35.07 -47.93
CA ARG A 1102 -94.96 -35.25 -49.36
C ARG A 1102 -93.81 -34.74 -50.22
N VAL A 1103 -93.13 -33.68 -49.80
CA VAL A 1103 -91.92 -33.18 -50.49
C VAL A 1103 -90.85 -34.27 -50.47
N ASN A 1104 -90.56 -34.83 -49.30
CA ASN A 1104 -89.61 -35.93 -49.17
C ASN A 1104 -90.01 -37.18 -49.97
N ASP A 1105 -91.27 -37.57 -49.89
CA ASP A 1105 -91.76 -38.78 -50.56
C ASP A 1105 -91.78 -38.62 -52.09
N THR A 1106 -91.97 -37.40 -52.60
CA THR A 1106 -92.05 -37.11 -54.05
C THR A 1106 -90.70 -36.80 -54.67
N TYR A 1107 -89.88 -35.98 -54.01
CA TYR A 1107 -88.62 -35.44 -54.56
C TYR A 1107 -87.38 -36.02 -53.87
N GLY A 1108 -87.55 -36.89 -52.88
CA GLY A 1108 -86.48 -37.50 -52.11
C GLY A 1108 -86.00 -36.62 -50.96
N HIS A 1109 -85.39 -37.27 -49.96
CA HIS A 1109 -84.90 -36.61 -48.76
C HIS A 1109 -83.88 -35.50 -49.03
N GLN A 1110 -83.05 -35.62 -50.06
CA GLN A 1110 -82.09 -34.57 -50.43
C GLN A 1110 -82.79 -33.27 -50.85
N ALA A 1111 -83.91 -33.37 -51.57
CA ALA A 1111 -84.71 -32.20 -51.94
C ALA A 1111 -85.40 -31.59 -50.72
N GLY A 1112 -85.89 -32.41 -49.79
CA GLY A 1112 -86.44 -31.93 -48.52
C GLY A 1112 -85.39 -31.25 -47.64
N ASP A 1113 -84.16 -31.77 -47.61
CA ASP A 1113 -83.03 -31.15 -46.92
C ASP A 1113 -82.74 -29.74 -47.49
N MET A 1114 -82.71 -29.60 -48.82
CA MET A 1114 -82.56 -28.29 -49.48
C MET A 1114 -83.71 -27.33 -49.13
N VAL A 1115 -84.94 -27.85 -49.04
CA VAL A 1115 -86.09 -27.07 -48.60
C VAL A 1115 -85.94 -26.62 -47.15
N LEU A 1116 -85.49 -27.49 -46.24
CA LEU A 1116 -85.27 -27.13 -44.84
C LEU A 1116 -84.19 -26.06 -44.70
N THR A 1117 -83.09 -26.17 -45.43
CA THR A 1117 -82.03 -25.16 -45.42
C THR A 1117 -82.50 -23.82 -46.02
N GLY A 1118 -83.25 -23.85 -47.12
CA GLY A 1118 -83.85 -22.65 -47.72
C GLY A 1118 -84.89 -21.99 -46.79
N PHE A 1119 -85.76 -22.79 -46.18
CA PHE A 1119 -86.77 -22.33 -45.23
C PHE A 1119 -86.14 -21.69 -44.00
N ALA A 1120 -85.11 -22.33 -43.44
CA ALA A 1120 -84.32 -21.80 -42.34
C ALA A 1120 -83.67 -20.44 -42.68
N ALA A 1121 -83.11 -20.30 -43.88
CA ALA A 1121 -82.54 -19.04 -44.34
C ALA A 1121 -83.60 -17.94 -44.46
N LEU A 1122 -84.80 -18.26 -44.96
CA LEU A 1122 -85.91 -17.32 -45.01
C LEU A 1122 -86.34 -16.88 -43.62
N LEU A 1123 -86.48 -17.79 -42.67
CA LEU A 1123 -86.82 -17.44 -41.28
C LEU A 1123 -85.76 -16.51 -40.69
N LYS A 1124 -84.48 -16.88 -40.75
CA LYS A 1124 -83.38 -16.10 -40.18
C LYS A 1124 -83.25 -14.70 -40.78
N ASN A 1125 -83.45 -14.56 -42.09
CA ASN A 1125 -83.27 -13.28 -42.78
C ASN A 1125 -84.46 -12.33 -42.65
N ASN A 1126 -85.61 -12.82 -42.14
CA ASN A 1126 -86.84 -12.04 -42.04
C ASN A 1126 -87.34 -11.85 -40.60
N VAL A 1127 -86.52 -12.21 -39.61
CA VAL A 1127 -86.71 -11.81 -38.20
C VAL A 1127 -85.66 -10.77 -37.80
N ARG A 1128 -85.83 -10.12 -36.65
CA ARG A 1128 -84.86 -9.12 -36.16
C ARG A 1128 -83.61 -9.82 -35.65
N THR A 1129 -82.52 -9.08 -35.59
CA THR A 1129 -81.24 -9.58 -35.04
C THR A 1129 -81.32 -10.03 -33.58
N VAL A 1130 -82.31 -9.54 -32.83
CA VAL A 1130 -82.57 -9.93 -31.42
C VAL A 1130 -83.51 -11.12 -31.30
N ASP A 1131 -84.23 -11.48 -32.37
CA ASP A 1131 -85.10 -12.65 -32.39
C ASP A 1131 -84.24 -13.89 -32.59
N THR A 1132 -84.56 -14.96 -31.87
CA THR A 1132 -83.80 -16.21 -31.93
C THR A 1132 -84.60 -17.24 -32.72
N VAL A 1133 -84.03 -17.70 -33.84
CA VAL A 1133 -84.60 -18.76 -34.68
C VAL A 1133 -83.78 -20.03 -34.51
N GLY A 1134 -84.46 -21.14 -34.31
CA GLY A 1134 -83.82 -22.45 -34.32
C GLY A 1134 -84.74 -23.54 -34.83
N ARG A 1135 -84.14 -24.68 -35.15
CA ARG A 1135 -84.86 -25.88 -35.55
C ARG A 1135 -85.23 -26.66 -34.28
N TRP A 1136 -86.53 -26.82 -34.05
CA TRP A 1136 -87.07 -27.48 -32.87
C TRP A 1136 -87.02 -29.00 -33.02
N GLY A 1137 -87.27 -29.51 -34.23
CA GLY A 1137 -87.13 -30.92 -34.59
C GLY A 1137 -87.79 -31.20 -35.94
N GLY A 1138 -87.27 -32.16 -36.73
CA GLY A 1138 -87.87 -32.51 -38.03
C GLY A 1138 -88.05 -31.28 -38.93
N GLU A 1139 -89.28 -31.01 -39.38
CA GLU A 1139 -89.67 -29.82 -40.14
C GLU A 1139 -90.18 -28.65 -39.29
N GLU A 1140 -90.06 -28.73 -37.96
CA GLU A 1140 -90.53 -27.74 -37.00
C GLU A 1140 -89.43 -26.75 -36.59
N PHE A 1141 -89.79 -25.48 -36.55
CA PHE A 1141 -88.92 -24.38 -36.16
C PHE A 1141 -89.58 -23.53 -35.09
N LEU A 1142 -88.75 -23.02 -34.19
CA LEU A 1142 -89.18 -22.14 -33.11
C LEU A 1142 -88.51 -20.77 -33.27
N ILE A 1143 -89.30 -19.73 -33.07
CA ILE A 1143 -88.87 -18.35 -33.06
C ILE A 1143 -89.22 -17.73 -31.72
N ILE A 1144 -88.22 -17.23 -31.02
CA ILE A 1144 -88.36 -16.51 -29.76
C ILE A 1144 -88.21 -15.03 -30.08
N CYS A 1145 -89.23 -14.24 -29.75
CA CYS A 1145 -89.31 -12.81 -30.02
C CYS A 1145 -89.32 -12.05 -28.68
N PRO A 1146 -88.15 -11.66 -28.14
CA PRO A 1146 -88.07 -10.82 -26.95
C PRO A 1146 -88.77 -9.48 -27.16
N GLU A 1147 -89.30 -8.89 -26.10
CA GLU A 1147 -89.86 -7.53 -26.09
C GLU A 1147 -90.89 -7.29 -27.22
N THR A 1148 -91.74 -8.29 -27.45
CA THR A 1148 -92.72 -8.30 -28.55
C THR A 1148 -94.11 -8.50 -28.00
N ASP A 1149 -94.99 -7.55 -28.29
CA ASP A 1149 -96.39 -7.61 -27.90
C ASP A 1149 -97.23 -8.41 -28.89
N ARG A 1150 -98.55 -8.41 -28.68
CA ARG A 1150 -99.50 -9.22 -29.45
C ARG A 1150 -99.46 -8.90 -30.94
N ASP A 1151 -99.54 -7.61 -31.26
CA ASP A 1151 -99.65 -7.16 -32.64
C ASP A 1151 -98.32 -7.34 -33.36
N GLY A 1152 -97.20 -7.09 -32.67
CA GLY A 1152 -95.86 -7.37 -33.17
C GLY A 1152 -95.63 -8.86 -33.47
N LEU A 1153 -96.07 -9.75 -32.58
CA LEU A 1153 -95.86 -11.19 -32.74
C LEU A 1153 -96.67 -11.74 -33.93
N VAL A 1154 -97.91 -11.30 -34.07
CA VAL A 1154 -98.76 -11.65 -35.23
C VAL A 1154 -98.17 -11.07 -36.52
N HIS A 1155 -97.65 -9.84 -36.48
CA HIS A 1155 -97.03 -9.21 -37.64
C HIS A 1155 -95.80 -9.99 -38.12
N VAL A 1156 -94.92 -10.41 -37.21
CA VAL A 1156 -93.75 -11.23 -37.54
C VAL A 1156 -94.18 -12.56 -38.14
N ALA A 1157 -95.12 -13.26 -37.51
CA ALA A 1157 -95.62 -14.55 -37.99
C ALA A 1157 -96.27 -14.44 -39.38
N GLU A 1158 -97.13 -13.44 -39.62
CA GLU A 1158 -97.79 -13.24 -40.92
C GLU A 1158 -96.81 -12.80 -42.01
N ASN A 1159 -95.83 -11.96 -41.66
CA ASN A 1159 -94.79 -11.58 -42.61
C ASN A 1159 -93.98 -12.81 -43.06
N LEU A 1160 -93.55 -13.65 -42.11
CA LEU A 1160 -92.82 -14.88 -42.41
C LEU A 1160 -93.67 -15.83 -43.26
N ARG A 1161 -94.93 -16.04 -42.89
CA ARG A 1161 -95.87 -16.87 -43.65
C ARG A 1161 -96.00 -16.40 -45.10
N ARG A 1162 -96.15 -15.09 -45.33
CA ARG A 1162 -96.25 -14.53 -46.67
C ARG A 1162 -94.92 -14.67 -47.44
N VAL A 1163 -93.80 -14.32 -46.83
CA VAL A 1163 -92.47 -14.43 -47.45
C VAL A 1163 -92.19 -15.86 -47.89
N ILE A 1164 -92.57 -16.84 -47.08
CA ILE A 1164 -92.43 -18.27 -47.42
C ILE A 1164 -93.37 -18.65 -48.55
N ALA A 1165 -94.66 -18.29 -48.46
CA ALA A 1165 -95.66 -18.64 -49.46
C ALA A 1165 -95.44 -17.99 -50.84
N ASP A 1166 -94.67 -16.89 -50.89
CA ASP A 1166 -94.29 -16.20 -52.13
C ASP A 1166 -92.91 -16.68 -52.65
N HIS A 1167 -92.12 -17.40 -51.84
CA HIS A 1167 -90.77 -17.81 -52.21
C HIS A 1167 -90.77 -19.05 -53.11
N THR A 1168 -90.09 -18.95 -54.25
CA THR A 1168 -89.94 -20.09 -55.15
C THR A 1168 -88.73 -20.93 -54.76
N PHE A 1169 -88.96 -22.14 -54.23
CA PHE A 1169 -87.94 -23.12 -53.94
C PHE A 1169 -87.52 -23.86 -55.21
N GLU A 1170 -86.21 -23.99 -55.43
CA GLU A 1170 -85.63 -24.46 -56.70
C GLU A 1170 -86.18 -25.82 -57.18
N THR A 1171 -86.46 -26.75 -56.26
CA THR A 1171 -86.84 -28.13 -56.60
C THR A 1171 -88.34 -28.42 -56.48
N VAL A 1172 -89.06 -27.65 -55.66
CA VAL A 1172 -90.46 -27.95 -55.26
C VAL A 1172 -91.43 -26.84 -55.64
N GLU A 1173 -90.90 -25.80 -56.29
CA GLU A 1173 -91.53 -24.54 -56.66
C GLU A 1173 -92.12 -23.77 -55.48
N GLN A 1174 -93.24 -24.17 -54.89
CA GLN A 1174 -93.92 -23.38 -53.85
C GLN A 1174 -94.31 -24.26 -52.66
N ILE A 1175 -93.96 -23.80 -51.46
CA ILE A 1175 -94.36 -24.44 -50.20
C ILE A 1175 -95.03 -23.41 -49.30
N THR A 1176 -95.88 -23.87 -48.39
CA THR A 1176 -96.47 -23.02 -47.36
C THR A 1176 -96.08 -23.53 -45.98
N ALA A 1177 -96.25 -22.69 -44.97
CA ALA A 1177 -96.04 -23.09 -43.59
C ALA A 1177 -97.18 -22.59 -42.71
N SER A 1178 -97.48 -23.38 -41.69
CA SER A 1178 -98.44 -23.03 -40.65
C SER A 1178 -97.68 -22.47 -39.44
N PHE A 1179 -98.30 -21.51 -38.74
CA PHE A 1179 -97.69 -20.82 -37.60
C PHE A 1179 -98.64 -20.81 -36.41
N GLY A 1180 -98.11 -21.15 -35.24
CA GLY A 1180 -98.75 -21.06 -33.94
C GLY A 1180 -97.98 -20.10 -33.04
N ALA A 1181 -98.61 -19.01 -32.63
CA ALA A 1181 -97.98 -17.98 -31.82
C ALA A 1181 -98.65 -17.88 -30.45
N THR A 1182 -97.85 -17.58 -29.42
CA THR A 1182 -98.33 -17.25 -28.07
C THR A 1182 -97.45 -16.20 -27.42
N LEU A 1183 -98.05 -15.38 -26.57
CA LEU A 1183 -97.31 -14.47 -25.68
C LEU A 1183 -97.07 -15.13 -24.33
N TYR A 1184 -96.02 -14.67 -23.65
CA TYR A 1184 -95.87 -14.91 -22.23
C TYR A 1184 -96.91 -14.08 -21.46
N GLY A 1185 -97.83 -14.78 -20.81
CA GLY A 1185 -99.00 -14.25 -20.10
C GLY A 1185 -99.14 -14.82 -18.69
N GLY A 1186 -98.02 -15.26 -18.07
CA GLY A 1186 -98.00 -15.83 -16.72
C GLY A 1186 -98.09 -17.36 -16.67
N GLN A 1187 -97.72 -18.06 -17.74
CA GLN A 1187 -97.64 -19.52 -17.76
C GLN A 1187 -96.62 -20.02 -16.71
N PRO A 1188 -96.86 -21.18 -16.07
CA PRO A 1188 -96.04 -21.63 -14.94
C PRO A 1188 -94.65 -22.14 -15.35
N THR A 1189 -94.46 -22.57 -16.60
CA THR A 1189 -93.20 -23.13 -17.12
C THR A 1189 -93.02 -22.79 -18.61
N VAL A 1190 -91.77 -22.87 -19.09
CA VAL A 1190 -91.42 -22.77 -20.51
C VAL A 1190 -92.16 -23.83 -21.33
N ASP A 1191 -92.19 -25.09 -20.86
CA ASP A 1191 -92.90 -26.19 -21.55
C ASP A 1191 -94.39 -25.87 -21.77
N ALA A 1192 -95.04 -25.23 -20.79
CA ALA A 1192 -96.44 -24.82 -20.92
C ALA A 1192 -96.63 -23.72 -21.98
N MET A 1193 -95.62 -22.88 -22.18
CA MET A 1193 -95.63 -21.84 -23.21
C MET A 1193 -95.38 -22.43 -24.60
N VAL A 1194 -94.40 -23.33 -24.75
CA VAL A 1194 -94.15 -24.03 -26.03
C VAL A 1194 -95.34 -24.89 -26.42
N SER A 1195 -95.92 -25.64 -25.48
CA SER A 1195 -97.12 -26.45 -25.71
C SER A 1195 -98.31 -25.61 -26.18
N ARG A 1196 -98.48 -24.38 -25.66
CA ARG A 1196 -99.52 -23.47 -26.14
C ARG A 1196 -99.27 -22.97 -27.57
N ALA A 1197 -98.01 -22.70 -27.93
CA ALA A 1197 -97.64 -22.34 -29.30
C ALA A 1197 -97.89 -23.51 -30.26
N ASP A 1198 -97.57 -24.73 -29.85
CA ASP A 1198 -97.82 -25.95 -30.62
C ASP A 1198 -99.32 -26.23 -30.81
N GLU A 1199 -100.14 -26.08 -29.76
CA GLU A 1199 -101.59 -26.15 -29.87
C GLU A 1199 -102.15 -25.10 -30.86
N ALA A 1200 -101.58 -23.89 -30.88
CA ALA A 1200 -101.96 -22.86 -31.85
C ALA A 1200 -101.54 -23.26 -33.28
N LEU A 1201 -100.36 -23.88 -33.44
CA LEU A 1201 -99.88 -24.38 -34.73
C LEU A 1201 -100.79 -25.51 -35.25
N TYR A 1202 -101.20 -26.42 -34.38
CA TYR A 1202 -102.15 -27.47 -34.71
C TYR A 1202 -103.48 -26.90 -35.23
N VAL A 1203 -103.99 -25.84 -34.59
CA VAL A 1203 -105.20 -25.13 -35.06
C VAL A 1203 -104.99 -24.50 -36.44
N SER A 1204 -103.81 -23.95 -36.73
CA SER A 1204 -103.46 -23.46 -38.08
C SER A 1204 -103.46 -24.59 -39.12
N LYS A 1205 -102.91 -25.75 -38.76
CA LYS A 1205 -102.84 -26.93 -39.64
C LYS A 1205 -104.22 -27.53 -39.96
N GLU A 1206 -105.11 -27.63 -38.97
CA GLU A 1206 -106.45 -28.20 -39.16
C GLU A 1206 -107.40 -27.25 -39.88
N ASN A 1207 -107.28 -25.94 -39.68
CA ASN A 1207 -108.18 -24.97 -40.28
C ASN A 1207 -107.81 -24.55 -41.71
N GLY A 1208 -107.06 -25.38 -42.44
CA GLY A 1208 -106.76 -25.17 -43.86
C GLY A 1208 -105.32 -24.76 -44.19
N ARG A 1209 -104.39 -24.81 -43.22
CA ARG A 1209 -102.94 -24.57 -43.39
C ARG A 1209 -102.61 -23.18 -43.95
N ASN A 1210 -101.33 -22.87 -44.15
CA ASN A 1210 -100.82 -21.56 -44.59
C ASN A 1210 -101.48 -20.38 -43.85
N LYS A 1211 -101.45 -20.41 -42.51
CA LYS A 1211 -102.04 -19.37 -41.66
C LYS A 1211 -101.34 -19.22 -40.32
N VAL A 1212 -101.55 -18.08 -39.68
CA VAL A 1212 -101.14 -17.80 -38.31
C VAL A 1212 -102.33 -17.93 -37.38
N THR A 1213 -102.17 -18.69 -36.31
CA THR A 1213 -103.11 -18.71 -35.19
C THR A 1213 -102.38 -18.21 -33.96
N LEU A 1214 -102.94 -17.19 -33.31
CA LEU A 1214 -102.46 -16.71 -32.02
C LEU A 1214 -103.35 -17.26 -30.91
N LYS A 1215 -102.75 -17.90 -29.91
CA LYS A 1215 -103.41 -18.32 -28.68
C LYS A 1215 -102.83 -17.53 -27.52
N THR A 1216 -103.67 -16.74 -26.85
CA THR A 1216 -103.30 -15.92 -25.69
C THR A 1216 -103.53 -16.69 -24.39
#